data_AF-A0A1Y1NE17-F1
#
_entry.id   AF-A0A1Y1NE17-F1
#
_cell.length_a   1.000
_cell.length_b   1.000
_cell.length_c   1.000
_cell.angle_alpha   90.00
_cell.angle_beta   90.00
_cell.angle_gamma   90.00
#
_symmetry.space_group_name_H-M   'P 1'
#
loop_
_entity.id
_entity.type
_entity.pdbx_description
1 polymer ?
#
loop_
_entity_poly.entity_id
_entity_poly.type
_entity_poly.pdbx_seq_one_letter_code
_entity_poly.pdbx_strand_id
1 'polypeptide(L)'
;MANLKAGGPTNRKKVQVSMVICEAEEKKHRSGVNALQFDASLSRLFSAGRDSIVRVYEQERYLQSMEHHTDWVNDIVLCCNGRNLISASSDTTVKVWNAHKGFCMSTLRTHKDYVKALAYAKDREQVASAGLDKSIYLWDVTTLTALTASNNTVTTSSLVGNKESIYSLAMNPSGSVIVSGSTEKALRFWDPRTCAKLFKLKGHTDNVKALVVSRDATHCISGSSDGSIKVWSLGGQRCTQTIRVHSDSVWALLATENFQYVISGGRDKKVIMTELKNPQNSIVVCVEDAPVLRMCFTADHQGVWVSTSDSNIRCWKLPNEKHIKEEAKLPTKPMALIPGGAAIRQAVVLNDKRHIITKDTDNNVAVYDVLKAQKVEDLGQVDFQQEIKNRFKIVYVPNWFNVDLKTGMLTIHLGQDEVDCFSAWVSARDAGIKDAPEPEQKVNYGKLLLQALLEHWRGVDTDPENKLYFSVPLHTPLIFSEVGGRTLYRVIVGDAAGDTETSLLNETVPSWVTSNVEENCTGKFIKIQFYLQPHSSVPSHLLKQDRLKKPDRLVANDFIQCRKVAEHILDKLLGEGNAGSPGGVADTDSNAPTNGMTADQIELMCNDQVLDPCMDLRTVKYFIWKMSSDLTLYYKLNNVK
;
A
#
# COMPACT_ATOMS: atom_id res chain seq x y z
N MET A 1 5.12 -25.10 -41.34
CA MET A 1 4.83 -26.00 -40.20
C MET A 1 6.10 -26.15 -39.37
N ALA A 2 6.20 -25.40 -38.28
CA ALA A 2 7.28 -25.53 -37.30
C ALA A 2 6.62 -25.57 -35.92
N ASN A 3 6.89 -26.64 -35.19
CA ASN A 3 6.27 -27.00 -33.92
C ASN A 3 6.47 -25.92 -32.86
N LEU A 4 5.37 -25.27 -32.46
CA LEU A 4 5.24 -24.60 -31.17
C LEU A 4 5.31 -25.67 -30.07
N LYS A 5 6.46 -25.78 -29.41
CA LYS A 5 6.55 -26.44 -28.11
C LYS A 5 5.62 -25.69 -27.15
N ALA A 6 4.61 -26.39 -26.66
CA ALA A 6 3.79 -25.94 -25.54
C ALA A 6 4.73 -25.57 -24.38
N GLY A 7 4.69 -24.29 -23.99
CA GLY A 7 5.36 -23.83 -22.78
C GLY A 7 4.77 -24.57 -21.59
N GLY A 8 5.64 -25.08 -20.71
CA GLY A 8 5.23 -25.60 -19.41
C GLY A 8 4.47 -24.54 -18.60
N PRO A 9 3.82 -24.92 -17.48
CA PRO A 9 2.99 -24.00 -16.70
C PRO A 9 3.86 -22.83 -16.26
N THR A 10 3.65 -21.67 -16.87
CA THR A 10 4.20 -20.41 -16.38
C THR A 10 3.69 -20.27 -14.96
N ASN A 11 4.57 -20.19 -13.96
CA ASN A 11 4.24 -19.77 -12.59
C ASN A 11 3.60 -18.38 -12.68
N ARG A 12 2.28 -18.34 -12.91
CA ARG A 12 1.51 -17.10 -12.94
C ARG A 12 1.62 -16.55 -11.52
N LYS A 13 2.23 -15.37 -11.38
CA LYS A 13 2.35 -14.74 -10.07
C LYS A 13 0.94 -14.57 -9.50
N LYS A 14 0.78 -14.89 -8.21
CA LYS A 14 -0.49 -14.70 -7.50
C LYS A 14 -0.94 -13.25 -7.64
N VAL A 15 -2.24 -13.05 -7.85
CA VAL A 15 -2.85 -11.72 -7.96
C VAL A 15 -3.63 -11.43 -6.69
N GLN A 16 -3.30 -10.31 -6.05
CA GLN A 16 -4.00 -9.80 -4.88
C GLN A 16 -4.98 -8.69 -5.30
N VAL A 17 -6.07 -8.56 -4.54
CA VAL A 17 -7.05 -7.49 -4.65
C VAL A 17 -6.79 -6.50 -3.53
N SER A 18 -6.74 -5.21 -3.82
CA SER A 18 -6.50 -4.18 -2.80
C SER A 18 -7.51 -3.06 -2.91
N MET A 19 -7.83 -2.45 -1.77
CA MET A 19 -8.67 -1.25 -1.72
C MET A 19 -8.01 -0.18 -0.85
N VAL A 20 -8.34 1.09 -1.11
CA VAL A 20 -7.89 2.23 -0.30
C VAL A 20 -9.08 2.85 0.41
N ILE A 21 -9.02 2.97 1.74
CA ILE A 21 -10.04 3.67 2.52
C ILE A 21 -9.65 5.14 2.59
N CYS A 22 -10.29 5.96 1.75
CA CYS A 22 -10.03 7.40 1.61
C CYS A 22 -11.32 8.21 1.45
N GLU A 23 -11.19 9.54 1.49
CA GLU A 23 -12.26 10.44 1.09
C GLU A 23 -12.41 10.47 -0.44
N ALA A 24 -13.53 11.01 -0.93
CA ALA A 24 -13.78 11.11 -2.37
C ALA A 24 -12.83 12.09 -3.07
N GLU A 25 -12.39 13.14 -2.37
CA GLU A 25 -11.44 14.12 -2.88
C GLU A 25 -10.31 14.38 -1.87
N GLU A 26 -9.13 13.78 -2.08
CA GLU A 26 -7.96 14.02 -1.25
C GLU A 26 -7.20 15.28 -1.73
N LYS A 27 -7.70 16.47 -1.38
CA LYS A 27 -7.15 17.77 -1.87
C LYS A 27 -5.73 18.07 -1.39
N LYS A 28 -5.32 17.48 -0.26
CA LYS A 28 -4.01 17.69 0.36
C LYS A 28 -3.19 16.41 0.29
N HIS A 29 -1.87 16.53 0.19
CA HIS A 29 -1.01 15.36 0.28
C HIS A 29 -1.17 14.64 1.61
N ARG A 30 -1.30 13.32 1.58
CA ARG A 30 -1.40 12.44 2.77
C ARG A 30 -0.08 11.81 3.17
N SER A 31 1.01 12.18 2.50
CA SER A 31 2.38 11.73 2.78
C SER A 31 3.38 12.70 2.17
N GLY A 32 4.68 12.44 2.32
CA GLY A 32 5.75 13.29 1.81
C GLY A 32 5.70 13.48 0.29
N VAL A 33 6.32 14.56 -0.21
CA VAL A 33 6.30 14.92 -1.63
C VAL A 33 7.68 14.70 -2.25
N ASN A 34 7.80 13.74 -3.15
CA ASN A 34 9.08 13.29 -3.72
C ASN A 34 9.62 14.17 -4.83
N ALA A 35 8.76 14.82 -5.61
CA ALA A 35 9.19 15.66 -6.72
C ALA A 35 8.25 16.84 -6.98
N LEU A 36 8.81 17.90 -7.57
CA LEU A 36 8.13 19.14 -7.91
C LEU A 36 8.51 19.57 -9.33
N GLN A 37 7.56 20.10 -10.08
CA GLN A 37 7.78 20.74 -11.38
C GLN A 37 6.94 22.01 -11.47
N PHE A 38 7.52 23.09 -11.99
CA PHE A 38 6.83 24.36 -12.12
C PHE A 38 6.66 24.72 -13.61
N ASP A 39 5.42 25.02 -14.01
CA ASP A 39 5.08 25.55 -15.31
C ASP A 39 5.00 27.08 -15.24
N ALA A 40 6.00 27.75 -15.80
CA ALA A 40 6.04 29.21 -15.83
C ALA A 40 4.99 29.83 -16.76
N SER A 41 4.50 29.11 -17.76
CA SER A 41 3.53 29.65 -18.71
C SER A 41 2.13 29.79 -18.11
N LEU A 42 1.74 28.82 -17.27
CA LEU A 42 0.45 28.79 -16.59
C LEU A 42 0.54 29.13 -15.10
N SER A 43 1.74 29.41 -14.58
CA SER A 43 2.00 29.60 -13.15
C SER A 43 1.51 28.44 -12.27
N ARG A 44 1.71 27.20 -12.74
CA ARG A 44 1.25 25.98 -12.07
C ARG A 44 2.39 25.21 -11.44
N LEU A 45 2.20 24.77 -10.19
CA LEU A 45 3.10 23.84 -9.50
C LEU A 45 2.48 22.45 -9.53
N PHE A 46 3.25 21.48 -10.03
CA PHE A 46 2.93 20.06 -9.99
C PHE A 46 3.74 19.41 -8.89
N SER A 47 3.11 18.59 -8.06
CA SER A 47 3.76 17.88 -6.97
C SER A 47 3.45 16.39 -7.02
N ALA A 48 4.50 15.57 -6.88
CA ALA A 48 4.42 14.12 -6.88
C ALA A 48 4.46 13.57 -5.45
N GLY A 49 3.33 13.08 -4.97
CA GLY A 49 3.21 12.59 -3.60
C GLY A 49 3.60 11.13 -3.42
N ARG A 50 4.08 10.81 -2.22
CA ARG A 50 4.18 9.43 -1.72
C ARG A 50 2.81 8.80 -1.45
N ASP A 51 1.75 9.60 -1.46
CA ASP A 51 0.37 9.14 -1.40
C ASP A 51 -0.19 8.66 -2.74
N SER A 52 0.69 8.39 -3.72
CA SER A 52 0.41 7.93 -5.09
C SER A 52 -0.34 8.92 -5.99
N ILE A 53 -0.53 10.16 -5.55
CA ILE A 53 -1.29 11.18 -6.27
C ILE A 53 -0.36 12.31 -6.71
N VAL A 54 -0.51 12.75 -7.97
CA VAL A 54 0.09 14.00 -8.45
C VAL A 54 -0.94 15.11 -8.33
N ARG A 55 -0.59 16.25 -7.71
CA ARG A 55 -1.49 17.39 -7.55
C ARG A 55 -1.00 18.61 -8.31
N VAL A 56 -1.93 19.45 -8.73
CA VAL A 56 -1.66 20.70 -9.45
C VAL A 56 -2.18 21.86 -8.63
N TYR A 57 -1.33 22.86 -8.43
CA TYR A 57 -1.65 24.09 -7.72
C TYR A 57 -1.37 25.30 -8.60
N GLU A 58 -2.13 26.35 -8.39
CA GLU A 58 -1.84 27.69 -8.89
C GLU A 58 -1.64 28.57 -7.66
N GLN A 59 -0.40 29.07 -7.48
CA GLN A 59 0.04 29.67 -6.23
C GLN A 59 -0.11 28.67 -5.05
N GLU A 60 -1.06 28.91 -4.15
CA GLU A 60 -1.39 28.03 -3.01
C GLU A 60 -2.73 27.30 -3.19
N ARG A 61 -3.45 27.59 -4.29
CA ARG A 61 -4.79 27.07 -4.54
C ARG A 61 -4.72 25.72 -5.24
N TYR A 62 -5.34 24.71 -4.65
CA TYR A 62 -5.56 23.41 -5.27
C TYR A 62 -6.41 23.54 -6.54
N LEU A 63 -5.96 22.94 -7.63
CA LEU A 63 -6.69 22.89 -8.91
C LEU A 63 -7.27 21.50 -9.17
N GLN A 64 -6.42 20.47 -9.21
CA GLN A 64 -6.82 19.10 -9.55
C GLN A 64 -5.83 18.05 -9.03
N SER A 65 -6.32 16.82 -8.92
CA SER A 65 -5.55 15.61 -8.63
C SER A 65 -5.49 14.72 -9.87
N MET A 66 -4.35 14.09 -10.10
CA MET A 66 -4.10 13.15 -11.19
C MET A 66 -3.84 11.78 -10.57
N GLU A 67 -4.88 10.95 -10.57
CA GLU A 67 -4.92 9.70 -9.82
C GLU A 67 -4.89 8.48 -10.75
N HIS A 68 -3.80 7.72 -10.69
CA HIS A 68 -3.71 6.44 -11.39
C HIS A 68 -2.61 5.54 -10.83
N HIS A 69 -1.52 6.13 -10.31
CA HIS A 69 -0.50 5.36 -9.60
C HIS A 69 -1.07 4.73 -8.32
N THR A 70 -0.50 3.59 -7.93
CA THR A 70 -0.93 2.79 -6.77
C THR A 70 0.15 2.72 -5.68
N ASP A 71 1.26 3.40 -5.91
CA ASP A 71 2.40 3.53 -5.00
C ASP A 71 3.06 4.89 -5.21
N TRP A 72 4.13 5.17 -4.46
CA TRP A 72 4.82 6.46 -4.44
C TRP A 72 5.19 6.94 -5.83
N VAL A 73 4.77 8.16 -6.17
CA VAL A 73 5.28 8.84 -7.37
C VAL A 73 6.64 9.40 -6.99
N ASN A 74 7.70 8.84 -7.57
CA ASN A 74 9.09 9.15 -7.20
C ASN A 74 9.64 10.38 -7.95
N ASP A 75 9.24 10.57 -9.20
CA ASP A 75 9.70 11.71 -10.01
C ASP A 75 8.65 12.11 -11.05
N ILE A 76 8.67 13.38 -11.46
CA ILE A 76 7.82 13.95 -12.50
C ILE A 76 8.60 14.92 -13.37
N VAL A 77 8.27 14.93 -14.66
CA VAL A 77 8.83 15.83 -15.67
C VAL A 77 7.69 16.47 -16.45
N LEU A 78 7.70 17.80 -16.55
CA LEU A 78 6.88 18.53 -17.51
C LEU A 78 7.61 18.63 -18.85
N CYS A 79 6.92 18.31 -19.94
CA CYS A 79 7.46 18.32 -21.29
C CYS A 79 6.50 19.00 -22.28
N CYS A 80 6.97 19.26 -23.50
CA CYS A 80 6.22 19.92 -24.56
C CYS A 80 5.61 21.27 -24.11
N ASN A 81 6.43 22.12 -23.47
CA ASN A 81 6.01 23.41 -22.90
C ASN A 81 4.81 23.30 -21.93
N GLY A 82 4.84 22.33 -21.03
CA GLY A 82 3.81 22.15 -19.99
C GLY A 82 2.55 21.43 -20.45
N ARG A 83 2.49 20.98 -21.72
CA ARG A 83 1.32 20.23 -22.25
C ARG A 83 1.20 18.84 -21.67
N ASN A 84 2.34 18.17 -21.49
CA ASN A 84 2.40 16.79 -21.05
C ASN A 84 3.21 16.68 -19.76
N LEU A 85 2.85 15.69 -18.96
CA LEU A 85 3.60 15.30 -17.77
C LEU A 85 3.96 13.82 -17.89
N ILE A 86 5.17 13.47 -17.50
CA ILE A 86 5.61 12.08 -17.36
C ILE A 86 5.94 11.85 -15.90
N SER A 87 5.44 10.75 -15.35
CA SER A 87 5.66 10.37 -13.95
C SER A 87 6.28 8.99 -13.84
N ALA A 88 7.12 8.81 -12.83
CA ALA A 88 7.76 7.55 -12.47
C ALA A 88 7.34 7.13 -11.07
N SER A 89 6.98 5.85 -10.88
CA SER A 89 6.43 5.37 -9.61
C SER A 89 7.06 4.08 -9.10
N SER A 90 6.91 3.85 -7.80
CA SER A 90 7.21 2.57 -7.14
C SER A 90 6.23 1.46 -7.54
N ASP A 91 5.14 1.75 -8.25
CA ASP A 91 4.27 0.71 -8.85
C ASP A 91 4.86 0.05 -10.11
N THR A 92 6.16 0.28 -10.35
CA THR A 92 6.97 -0.17 -11.49
C THR A 92 6.57 0.41 -12.85
N THR A 93 5.70 1.43 -12.89
CA THR A 93 5.24 2.04 -14.15
C THR A 93 5.75 3.45 -14.35
N VAL A 94 5.84 3.83 -15.63
CA VAL A 94 5.95 5.22 -16.07
C VAL A 94 4.64 5.60 -16.75
N LYS A 95 4.04 6.71 -16.36
CA LYS A 95 2.77 7.17 -16.93
C LYS A 95 2.96 8.48 -17.69
N VAL A 96 2.21 8.60 -18.79
CA VAL A 96 2.16 9.78 -19.65
C VAL A 96 0.79 10.42 -19.44
N TRP A 97 0.79 11.73 -19.21
CA TRP A 97 -0.40 12.46 -18.82
C TRP A 97 -0.59 13.69 -19.67
N ASN A 98 -1.86 14.04 -19.89
CA ASN A 98 -2.21 15.38 -20.32
C ASN A 98 -2.19 16.30 -19.10
N ALA A 99 -1.19 17.18 -18.98
CA ALA A 99 -0.99 18.01 -17.79
C ALA A 99 -2.05 19.12 -17.65
N HIS A 100 -2.68 19.53 -18.75
CA HIS A 100 -3.72 20.55 -18.72
C HIS A 100 -5.06 20.00 -18.24
N LYS A 101 -5.45 18.82 -18.76
CA LYS A 101 -6.73 18.16 -18.47
C LYS A 101 -6.67 17.19 -17.29
N GLY A 102 -5.48 16.79 -16.85
CA GLY A 102 -5.31 16.01 -15.62
C GLY A 102 -5.54 14.49 -15.73
N PHE A 103 -5.59 13.91 -16.95
CA PHE A 103 -5.83 12.48 -17.13
C PHE A 103 -4.61 11.72 -17.66
N CYS A 104 -4.54 10.42 -17.34
CA CYS A 104 -3.49 9.52 -17.81
C CYS A 104 -3.79 9.06 -19.25
N MET A 105 -2.86 9.29 -20.17
CA MET A 105 -2.98 8.88 -21.58
C MET A 105 -2.43 7.47 -21.82
N SER A 106 -1.34 7.10 -21.16
CA SER A 106 -0.65 5.82 -21.41
C SER A 106 0.16 5.36 -20.20
N THR A 107 0.28 4.04 -20.04
CA THR A 107 1.07 3.41 -18.98
C THR A 107 2.15 2.51 -19.58
N LEU A 108 3.41 2.88 -19.39
CA LEU A 108 4.58 2.14 -19.82
C LEU A 108 4.99 1.14 -18.73
N ARG A 109 4.96 -0.15 -19.07
CA ARG A 109 5.19 -1.27 -18.13
C ARG A 109 6.50 -2.02 -18.41
N THR A 110 7.55 -1.29 -18.78
CA THR A 110 8.85 -1.88 -19.16
C THR A 110 9.75 -2.14 -17.97
N HIS A 111 9.70 -1.28 -16.95
CA HIS A 111 10.48 -1.45 -15.74
C HIS A 111 10.00 -2.65 -14.92
N LYS A 112 10.94 -3.33 -14.26
CA LYS A 112 10.69 -4.55 -13.47
C LYS A 112 10.68 -4.33 -11.95
N ASP A 113 11.01 -3.13 -11.53
CA ASP A 113 11.14 -2.70 -10.13
C ASP A 113 10.86 -1.18 -10.07
N TYR A 114 10.96 -0.57 -8.89
CA TYR A 114 10.56 0.81 -8.65
C TYR A 114 11.31 1.79 -9.56
N VAL A 115 10.57 2.63 -10.26
CA VAL A 115 11.14 3.68 -11.11
C VAL A 115 11.42 4.89 -10.24
N LYS A 116 12.69 5.26 -10.09
CA LYS A 116 13.15 6.23 -9.08
C LYS A 116 13.41 7.62 -9.63
N ALA A 117 13.81 7.74 -10.88
CA ALA A 117 14.24 9.00 -11.46
C ALA A 117 13.85 9.14 -12.93
N LEU A 118 13.54 10.37 -13.32
CA LEU A 118 13.36 10.78 -14.70
C LEU A 118 14.44 11.80 -15.07
N ALA A 119 14.76 11.87 -16.36
CA ALA A 119 15.57 12.95 -16.92
C ALA A 119 14.98 13.41 -18.25
N TYR A 120 15.22 14.66 -18.60
CA TYR A 120 14.57 15.29 -19.76
C TYR A 120 15.55 16.13 -20.56
N ALA A 121 15.56 15.90 -21.87
CA ALA A 121 16.23 16.73 -22.86
C ALA A 121 15.19 17.56 -23.61
N LYS A 122 15.07 18.83 -23.23
CA LYS A 122 14.06 19.78 -23.73
C LYS A 122 14.11 19.96 -25.26
N ASP A 123 15.31 20.13 -25.82
CA ASP A 123 15.46 20.50 -27.24
C ASP A 123 15.07 19.35 -28.19
N ARG A 124 14.99 18.11 -27.68
CA ARG A 124 14.61 16.92 -28.44
C ARG A 124 13.29 16.31 -28.00
N GLU A 125 12.65 16.87 -26.98
CA GLU A 125 11.48 16.28 -26.34
C GLU A 125 11.70 14.79 -26.00
N GLN A 126 12.87 14.47 -25.44
CA GLN A 126 13.25 13.10 -25.06
C GLN A 126 13.31 12.96 -23.54
N VAL A 127 12.66 11.92 -23.01
CA VAL A 127 12.68 11.58 -21.59
C VAL A 127 13.40 10.26 -21.37
N ALA A 128 14.13 10.17 -20.26
CA ALA A 128 14.72 8.93 -19.80
C ALA A 128 14.11 8.53 -18.45
N SER A 129 13.92 7.24 -18.23
CA SER A 129 13.46 6.68 -16.95
C SER A 129 14.43 5.65 -16.42
N ALA A 130 14.66 5.67 -15.11
CA ALA A 130 15.59 4.76 -14.44
C ALA A 130 15.08 4.34 -13.06
N GLY A 131 15.45 3.14 -12.63
CA GLY A 131 14.93 2.57 -11.39
C GLY A 131 15.85 1.55 -10.71
N LEU A 132 15.25 0.84 -9.76
CA LEU A 132 15.92 -0.20 -8.98
C LEU A 132 16.25 -1.45 -9.81
N ASP A 133 15.57 -1.63 -10.95
CA ASP A 133 15.80 -2.68 -11.94
C ASP A 133 17.10 -2.49 -12.76
N LYS A 134 17.88 -1.44 -12.43
CA LYS A 134 19.20 -1.13 -13.01
C LYS A 134 19.14 -0.74 -14.49
N SER A 135 17.94 -0.63 -15.06
CA SER A 135 17.71 -0.30 -16.46
C SER A 135 17.48 1.19 -16.61
N ILE A 136 17.90 1.73 -17.76
CA ILE A 136 17.52 3.08 -18.19
C ILE A 136 16.84 2.93 -19.54
N TYR A 137 15.62 3.45 -19.67
CA TYR A 137 14.89 3.50 -20.94
C TYR A 137 14.81 4.93 -21.45
N LEU A 138 14.93 5.10 -22.76
CA LEU A 138 14.76 6.38 -23.45
C LEU A 138 13.44 6.37 -24.22
N TRP A 139 12.75 7.50 -24.14
CA TRP A 139 11.42 7.71 -24.67
C TRP A 139 11.36 9.01 -25.45
N ASP A 140 10.87 8.95 -26.68
CA ASP A 140 10.47 10.14 -27.40
C ASP A 140 9.04 10.54 -26.98
N VAL A 141 8.89 11.73 -26.41
CA VAL A 141 7.60 12.23 -25.92
C VAL A 141 6.60 12.38 -27.08
N THR A 142 7.07 12.74 -28.27
CA THR A 142 6.21 12.89 -29.45
C THR A 142 5.55 11.55 -29.78
N THR A 143 6.36 10.48 -29.89
CA THR A 143 5.87 9.12 -30.08
C THR A 143 4.92 8.68 -28.96
N LEU A 144 5.24 8.96 -27.70
CA LEU A 144 4.40 8.60 -26.56
C LEU A 144 3.02 9.29 -26.57
N THR A 145 2.96 10.56 -26.97
CA THR A 145 1.72 11.33 -27.02
C THR A 145 0.86 11.02 -28.24
N ALA A 146 1.45 10.42 -29.28
CA ALA A 146 0.76 9.97 -30.48
C ALA A 146 0.20 8.53 -30.37
N LEU A 147 0.35 7.87 -29.22
CA LEU A 147 -0.22 6.55 -28.99
C LEU A 147 -1.75 6.60 -29.02
N THR A 148 -2.34 5.67 -29.76
CA THR A 148 -3.80 5.49 -29.88
C THR A 148 -4.14 4.02 -29.70
N ALA A 149 -5.43 3.68 -29.61
CA ALA A 149 -5.88 2.29 -29.58
C ALA A 149 -5.37 1.47 -30.79
N SER A 150 -5.18 2.12 -31.96
CA SER A 150 -4.66 1.50 -33.18
C SER A 150 -3.13 1.51 -33.29
N ASN A 151 -2.42 2.33 -32.51
CA ASN A 151 -0.96 2.41 -32.48
C ASN A 151 -0.46 2.37 -31.04
N ASN A 152 -0.38 1.15 -30.49
CA ASN A 152 0.01 0.88 -29.09
C ASN A 152 1.43 0.33 -28.94
N THR A 153 2.23 0.33 -30.01
CA THR A 153 3.60 -0.19 -30.00
C THR A 153 4.60 0.93 -29.74
N VAL A 154 5.43 0.77 -28.70
CA VAL A 154 6.51 1.70 -28.37
C VAL A 154 7.84 1.00 -28.54
N THR A 155 8.72 1.54 -29.39
CA THR A 155 10.10 1.05 -29.48
C THR A 155 10.88 1.53 -28.26
N THR A 156 11.51 0.59 -27.55
CA THR A 156 12.27 0.90 -26.34
C THR A 156 13.76 0.94 -26.66
N SER A 157 14.39 2.08 -26.45
CA SER A 157 15.84 2.18 -26.44
C SER A 157 16.32 2.08 -24.99
N SER A 158 17.31 1.24 -24.72
CA SER A 158 17.83 1.04 -23.36
C SER A 158 19.33 1.30 -23.26
N LEU A 159 19.76 1.89 -22.15
CA LEU A 159 21.17 2.10 -21.86
C LEU A 159 21.67 1.03 -20.91
N VAL A 160 22.56 0.19 -21.41
CA VAL A 160 23.14 -0.91 -20.64
C VAL A 160 24.43 -0.44 -19.96
N GLY A 161 24.67 -0.93 -18.74
CA GLY A 161 25.96 -0.78 -18.07
C GLY A 161 25.90 -0.63 -16.55
N ASN A 162 24.74 -0.26 -16.00
CA ASN A 162 24.57 -0.16 -14.56
C ASN A 162 24.58 -1.53 -13.89
N LYS A 163 25.37 -1.66 -12.81
CA LYS A 163 25.49 -2.90 -12.02
C LYS A 163 24.58 -2.90 -10.80
N GLU A 164 24.19 -1.71 -10.35
CA GLU A 164 23.42 -1.47 -9.13
C GLU A 164 22.22 -0.56 -9.39
N SER A 165 21.30 -0.54 -8.42
CA SER A 165 20.05 0.22 -8.45
C SER A 165 20.28 1.72 -8.62
N ILE A 166 19.53 2.34 -9.53
CA ILE A 166 19.68 3.73 -9.93
C ILE A 166 18.74 4.60 -9.09
N TYR A 167 19.26 5.70 -8.54
CA TYR A 167 18.51 6.62 -7.67
C TYR A 167 18.40 8.03 -8.25
N SER A 168 19.26 8.40 -9.20
CA SER A 168 19.21 9.70 -9.85
C SER A 168 19.59 9.60 -11.32
N LEU A 169 18.99 10.48 -12.11
CA LEU A 169 19.20 10.58 -13.55
C LEU A 169 19.19 12.06 -13.92
N ALA A 170 20.05 12.48 -14.84
CA ALA A 170 20.00 13.82 -15.41
C ALA A 170 20.43 13.80 -16.88
N MET A 171 19.87 14.71 -17.65
CA MET A 171 20.19 14.95 -19.06
C MET A 171 20.43 16.44 -19.26
N ASN A 172 21.27 16.79 -20.22
CA ASN A 172 21.38 18.18 -20.64
C ASN A 172 20.26 18.52 -21.66
N PRO A 173 19.88 19.80 -21.81
CA PRO A 173 18.77 20.20 -22.69
C PRO A 173 18.90 19.75 -24.14
N SER A 174 20.11 19.73 -24.70
CA SER A 174 20.34 19.30 -26.09
C SER A 174 20.31 17.78 -26.31
N GLY A 175 20.26 17.00 -25.22
CA GLY A 175 20.28 15.53 -25.27
C GLY A 175 21.57 14.98 -25.86
N SER A 176 22.72 15.57 -25.53
CA SER A 176 24.04 15.05 -25.89
C SER A 176 24.62 14.12 -24.83
N VAL A 177 24.21 14.29 -23.57
CA VAL A 177 24.72 13.53 -22.44
C VAL A 177 23.59 13.16 -21.49
N ILE A 178 23.60 11.89 -21.06
CA ILE A 178 22.81 11.40 -19.93
C ILE A 178 23.75 10.83 -18.87
N VAL A 179 23.46 11.14 -17.60
CA VAL A 179 24.23 10.66 -16.44
C VAL A 179 23.32 9.94 -15.45
N SER A 180 23.80 8.82 -14.91
CA SER A 180 23.13 8.10 -13.83
C SER A 180 23.93 8.09 -12.54
N GLY A 181 23.21 8.15 -11.42
CA GLY A 181 23.74 8.01 -10.07
C GLY A 181 23.08 6.83 -9.37
N SER A 182 23.88 5.97 -8.76
CA SER A 182 23.45 4.70 -8.19
C SER A 182 24.17 4.39 -6.87
N THR A 183 23.77 3.29 -6.23
CA THR A 183 24.49 2.71 -5.09
C THR A 183 25.87 2.15 -5.46
N GLU A 184 26.26 2.18 -6.75
CA GLU A 184 27.64 1.91 -7.18
C GLU A 184 28.60 3.06 -6.83
N LYS A 185 28.10 4.19 -6.30
CA LYS A 185 28.89 5.33 -5.82
C LYS A 185 29.67 6.05 -6.93
N ALA A 186 29.43 5.68 -8.17
CA ALA A 186 30.09 6.22 -9.34
C ALA A 186 29.03 6.69 -10.35
N LEU A 187 29.39 7.74 -11.07
CA LEU A 187 28.55 8.29 -12.13
C LEU A 187 28.90 7.61 -13.45
N ARG A 188 27.89 7.24 -14.23
CA ARG A 188 28.09 6.77 -15.60
C ARG A 188 27.47 7.72 -16.58
N PHE A 189 28.13 7.88 -17.72
CA PHE A 189 27.73 8.79 -18.78
C PHE A 189 27.53 8.03 -20.09
N TRP A 190 26.48 8.40 -20.82
CA TRP A 190 26.18 7.89 -22.16
C TRP A 190 25.81 9.03 -23.10
N ASP A 191 25.96 8.78 -24.39
CA ASP A 191 25.30 9.57 -25.43
C ASP A 191 23.93 8.94 -25.71
N PRO A 192 22.81 9.61 -25.39
CA PRO A 192 21.47 9.05 -25.57
C PRO A 192 21.09 8.89 -27.05
N ARG A 193 21.84 9.49 -27.98
CA ARG A 193 21.57 9.43 -29.43
C ARG A 193 22.11 8.17 -30.07
N THR A 194 23.27 7.71 -29.61
CA THR A 194 23.94 6.50 -30.09
C THR A 194 23.80 5.33 -29.12
N CYS A 195 23.26 5.57 -27.92
CA CYS A 195 23.26 4.65 -26.79
C CYS A 195 24.68 4.20 -26.36
N ALA A 196 25.73 4.91 -26.79
CA ALA A 196 27.11 4.58 -26.51
C ALA A 196 27.51 5.00 -25.09
N LYS A 197 28.33 4.17 -24.43
CA LYS A 197 28.96 4.52 -23.14
C LYS A 197 30.06 5.55 -23.40
N LEU A 198 30.05 6.66 -22.67
CA LEU A 198 31.09 7.68 -22.76
C LEU A 198 32.21 7.40 -21.76
N PHE A 199 31.94 7.57 -20.46
CA PHE A 199 32.93 7.35 -19.40
C PHE A 199 32.26 7.14 -18.04
N LYS A 200 33.07 6.84 -17.03
CA LYS A 200 32.66 6.61 -15.64
C LYS A 200 33.48 7.50 -14.70
N LEU A 201 32.80 8.25 -13.84
CA LEU A 201 33.45 9.10 -12.83
C LEU A 201 33.33 8.45 -11.45
N LYS A 202 34.48 8.23 -10.80
CA LYS A 202 34.57 7.71 -9.43
C LYS A 202 34.97 8.83 -8.49
N GLY A 203 34.42 8.82 -7.28
CA GLY A 203 34.86 9.74 -6.22
C GLY A 203 33.88 9.90 -5.07
N HIS A 204 32.60 9.60 -5.25
CA HIS A 204 31.67 9.48 -4.13
C HIS A 204 31.92 8.19 -3.34
N THR A 205 31.55 8.22 -2.06
CA THR A 205 31.74 7.10 -1.13
C THR A 205 30.42 6.43 -0.74
N ASP A 206 29.29 6.99 -1.18
CA ASP A 206 27.94 6.46 -0.98
C ASP A 206 27.01 6.79 -2.17
N ASN A 207 25.75 6.36 -2.08
CA ASN A 207 24.70 6.48 -3.09
C ASN A 207 24.48 7.91 -3.56
N VAL A 208 24.44 8.12 -4.88
CA VAL A 208 24.20 9.41 -5.51
C VAL A 208 22.71 9.60 -5.79
N LYS A 209 22.09 10.57 -5.14
CA LYS A 209 20.63 10.82 -5.19
C LYS A 209 20.22 12.08 -5.94
N ALA A 210 21.15 12.98 -6.24
CA ALA A 210 20.87 14.18 -7.02
C ALA A 210 21.94 14.41 -8.07
N LEU A 211 21.50 14.81 -9.26
CA LEU A 211 22.35 15.11 -10.41
C LEU A 211 21.83 16.33 -11.15
N VAL A 212 22.73 17.19 -11.58
CA VAL A 212 22.44 18.35 -12.44
C VAL A 212 23.55 18.46 -13.49
N VAL A 213 23.19 18.62 -14.76
CA VAL A 213 24.14 18.74 -15.89
C VAL A 213 24.02 20.13 -16.49
N SER A 214 25.16 20.74 -16.83
CA SER A 214 25.19 22.04 -17.49
C SER A 214 24.61 22.00 -18.90
N ARG A 215 24.07 23.14 -19.35
CA ARG A 215 23.39 23.24 -20.65
C ARG A 215 24.30 22.82 -21.81
N ASP A 216 25.55 23.24 -21.75
CA ASP A 216 26.63 22.94 -22.69
C ASP A 216 27.26 21.54 -22.51
N ALA A 217 26.82 20.77 -21.51
CA ALA A 217 27.35 19.45 -21.17
C ALA A 217 28.87 19.43 -20.90
N THR A 218 29.41 20.52 -20.32
CA THR A 218 30.82 20.59 -19.90
C THR A 218 31.02 20.26 -18.42
N HIS A 219 29.98 20.47 -17.61
CA HIS A 219 30.00 20.28 -16.17
C HIS A 219 28.82 19.42 -15.67
N CYS A 220 29.05 18.73 -14.56
CA CYS A 220 28.02 17.99 -13.83
C CYS A 220 28.20 18.24 -12.33
N ILE A 221 27.10 18.36 -11.60
CA ILE A 221 27.07 18.47 -10.15
C ILE A 221 26.31 17.27 -9.61
N SER A 222 26.88 16.61 -8.60
CA SER A 222 26.27 15.45 -7.95
C SER A 222 26.20 15.61 -6.44
N GLY A 223 25.08 15.18 -5.87
CA GLY A 223 24.80 15.15 -4.44
C GLY A 223 24.65 13.71 -3.97
N SER A 224 25.38 13.35 -2.91
CA SER A 224 25.44 11.97 -2.43
C SER A 224 25.04 11.85 -0.97
N SER A 225 24.69 10.62 -0.60
CA SER A 225 24.44 10.21 0.78
C SER A 225 25.70 10.26 1.65
N ASP A 226 26.88 10.44 1.05
CA ASP A 226 28.13 10.74 1.78
C ASP A 226 28.24 12.17 2.32
N GLY A 227 27.19 12.99 2.13
CA GLY A 227 27.11 14.37 2.59
C GLY A 227 27.90 15.37 1.73
N SER A 228 28.56 14.91 0.68
CA SER A 228 29.32 15.77 -0.22
C SER A 228 28.55 16.13 -1.49
N ILE A 229 28.84 17.33 -1.98
CA ILE A 229 28.46 17.78 -3.32
C ILE A 229 29.75 17.83 -4.14
N LYS A 230 29.75 17.20 -5.32
CA LYS A 230 30.91 17.17 -6.21
C LYS A 230 30.61 17.86 -7.52
N VAL A 231 31.57 18.67 -7.97
CA VAL A 231 31.58 19.29 -9.29
C VAL A 231 32.55 18.51 -10.16
N TRP A 232 32.09 18.18 -11.37
CA TRP A 232 32.82 17.36 -12.34
C TRP A 232 33.04 18.15 -13.61
N SER A 233 34.26 18.07 -14.16
CA SER A 233 34.53 18.47 -15.54
C SER A 233 34.37 17.25 -16.44
N LEU A 234 33.48 17.34 -17.42
CA LEU A 234 33.19 16.25 -18.35
C LEU A 234 34.29 16.09 -19.40
N GLY A 235 34.85 17.20 -19.91
CA GLY A 235 36.02 17.17 -20.80
C GLY A 235 37.28 16.63 -20.12
N GLY A 236 37.50 16.99 -18.86
CA GLY A 236 38.63 16.49 -18.06
C GLY A 236 38.39 15.14 -17.37
N GLN A 237 37.16 14.60 -17.44
CA GLN A 237 36.71 13.36 -16.81
C GLN A 237 37.14 13.20 -15.34
N ARG A 238 37.07 14.28 -14.55
CA ARG A 238 37.54 14.30 -13.16
C ARG A 238 36.67 15.19 -12.28
N CYS A 239 36.72 14.90 -10.98
CA CYS A 239 36.20 15.80 -9.97
C CYS A 239 37.10 17.02 -9.88
N THR A 240 36.55 18.22 -10.07
CA THR A 240 37.27 19.48 -9.93
C THR A 240 37.15 20.05 -8.52
N GLN A 241 36.03 19.76 -7.82
CA GLN A 241 35.74 20.35 -6.52
C GLN A 241 34.85 19.43 -5.68
N THR A 242 35.08 19.42 -4.37
CA THR A 242 34.23 18.73 -3.39
C THR A 242 33.81 19.73 -2.32
N ILE A 243 32.51 19.94 -2.19
CA ILE A 243 31.86 20.88 -1.27
C ILE A 243 31.22 20.07 -0.13
N ARG A 244 31.48 20.48 1.12
CA ARG A 244 30.99 19.81 2.34
C ARG A 244 30.29 20.81 3.25
N VAL A 245 29.08 21.17 2.88
CA VAL A 245 28.24 22.15 3.61
C VAL A 245 27.12 21.49 4.42
N HIS A 246 26.81 20.23 4.13
CA HIS A 246 25.80 19.44 4.84
C HIS A 246 26.45 18.54 5.89
N SER A 247 25.77 18.33 7.01
CA SER A 247 26.20 17.41 8.07
C SER A 247 25.75 15.97 7.85
N ASP A 248 24.88 15.74 6.86
CA ASP A 248 24.31 14.44 6.49
C ASP A 248 24.07 14.41 4.97
N SER A 249 23.47 13.32 4.49
CA SER A 249 23.19 13.00 3.10
C SER A 249 22.52 14.14 2.32
N VAL A 250 23.03 14.42 1.11
CA VAL A 250 22.44 15.36 0.14
C VAL A 250 21.54 14.63 -0.85
N TRP A 251 20.27 15.03 -0.94
CA TRP A 251 19.24 14.32 -1.72
C TRP A 251 18.64 15.14 -2.85
N ALA A 252 18.69 16.47 -2.76
CA ALA A 252 18.15 17.39 -3.76
C ALA A 252 19.22 18.41 -4.18
N LEU A 253 19.28 18.70 -5.47
CA LEU A 253 20.12 19.74 -6.05
C LEU A 253 19.34 20.54 -7.09
N LEU A 254 19.63 21.83 -7.14
CA LEU A 254 19.28 22.74 -8.22
C LEU A 254 20.50 23.59 -8.57
N ALA A 255 20.65 23.99 -9.82
CA ALA A 255 21.67 24.94 -10.24
C ALA A 255 21.02 26.11 -10.97
N THR A 256 21.59 27.31 -10.82
CA THR A 256 21.20 28.47 -11.63
C THR A 256 21.58 28.24 -13.10
N GLU A 257 20.89 28.88 -14.03
CA GLU A 257 21.12 28.68 -15.47
C GLU A 257 22.58 28.95 -15.90
N ASN A 258 23.22 29.93 -15.25
CA ASN A 258 24.61 30.30 -15.47
C ASN A 258 25.62 29.39 -14.74
N PHE A 259 25.17 28.36 -14.02
CA PHE A 259 26.01 27.44 -13.23
C PHE A 259 26.95 28.19 -12.26
N GLN A 260 26.49 29.32 -11.71
CA GLN A 260 27.23 30.08 -10.69
C GLN A 260 26.93 29.56 -9.28
N TYR A 261 25.66 29.26 -8.99
CA TYR A 261 25.22 28.81 -7.68
C TYR A 261 24.58 27.43 -7.78
N VAL A 262 24.80 26.64 -6.72
CA VAL A 262 24.07 25.39 -6.46
C VAL A 262 23.23 25.57 -5.20
N ILE A 263 21.98 25.13 -5.25
CA ILE A 263 21.10 25.03 -4.09
C ILE A 263 20.99 23.56 -3.75
N SER A 264 21.28 23.21 -2.50
CA SER A 264 21.33 21.84 -2.03
C SER A 264 20.49 21.63 -0.79
N GLY A 265 19.93 20.43 -0.66
CA GLY A 265 19.15 20.01 0.50
C GLY A 265 19.15 18.50 0.68
N GLY A 266 18.89 18.04 1.90
CA GLY A 266 18.82 16.62 2.17
C GLY A 266 18.39 16.28 3.59
N ARG A 267 19.05 15.27 4.17
CA ARG A 267 18.65 14.64 5.44
C ARG A 267 18.79 15.56 6.66
N ASP A 268 19.75 16.47 6.62
CA ASP A 268 19.98 17.46 7.68
C ASP A 268 18.95 18.61 7.69
N LYS A 269 17.96 18.57 6.79
CA LYS A 269 16.83 19.51 6.66
C LYS A 269 17.22 20.94 6.25
N LYS A 270 18.50 21.22 6.03
CA LYS A 270 18.95 22.54 5.61
C LYS A 270 18.80 22.69 4.11
N VAL A 271 18.40 23.88 3.67
CA VAL A 271 18.53 24.32 2.27
C VAL A 271 19.66 25.33 2.21
N ILE A 272 20.69 25.04 1.43
CA ILE A 272 21.92 25.84 1.37
C ILE A 272 22.17 26.27 -0.07
N MET A 273 22.39 27.56 -0.28
CA MET A 273 22.86 28.09 -1.56
C MET A 273 24.38 28.30 -1.48
N THR A 274 25.13 27.69 -2.38
CA THR A 274 26.60 27.73 -2.41
C THR A 274 27.09 28.25 -3.75
N GLU A 275 28.04 29.19 -3.72
CA GLU A 275 28.75 29.64 -4.92
C GLU A 275 29.77 28.58 -5.37
N LEU A 276 29.68 28.15 -6.63
CA LEU A 276 30.53 27.09 -7.17
C LEU A 276 32.00 27.55 -7.32
N LYS A 277 32.22 28.82 -7.68
CA LYS A 277 33.59 29.37 -7.80
C LYS A 277 34.28 29.49 -6.44
N ASN A 278 33.53 29.80 -5.39
CA ASN A 278 34.06 29.96 -4.04
C ASN A 278 33.13 29.29 -3.01
N PRO A 279 33.33 28.01 -2.67
CA PRO A 279 32.46 27.27 -1.74
C PRO A 279 32.48 27.76 -0.30
N GLN A 280 33.37 28.68 0.06
CA GLN A 280 33.30 29.34 1.37
C GLN A 280 32.11 30.32 1.43
N ASN A 281 31.63 30.76 0.27
CA ASN A 281 30.43 31.57 0.13
C ASN A 281 29.19 30.67 0.05
N SER A 282 28.78 30.16 1.22
CA SER A 282 27.59 29.33 1.39
C SER A 282 26.64 29.97 2.38
N ILE A 283 25.36 30.05 2.01
CA ILE A 283 24.32 30.68 2.81
C ILE A 283 23.20 29.68 3.07
N VAL A 284 22.82 29.52 4.34
CA VAL A 284 21.65 28.74 4.72
C VAL A 284 20.41 29.56 4.38
N VAL A 285 19.64 29.08 3.39
CA VAL A 285 18.39 29.70 2.93
C VAL A 285 17.29 29.50 3.97
N CYS A 286 17.14 28.26 4.44
CA CYS A 286 16.19 27.90 5.48
C CYS A 286 16.57 26.55 6.14
N VAL A 287 15.88 26.24 7.23
CA VAL A 287 15.89 24.92 7.88
C VAL A 287 14.46 24.42 7.91
N GLU A 288 14.19 23.32 7.21
CA GLU A 288 12.87 22.68 7.16
C GLU A 288 12.59 21.86 8.42
N ASP A 289 11.31 21.58 8.66
CA ASP A 289 10.86 20.74 9.77
C ASP A 289 11.19 19.25 9.54
N ALA A 290 11.35 18.86 8.26
CA ALA A 290 11.61 17.50 7.82
C ALA A 290 12.67 17.42 6.70
N PRO A 291 13.31 16.24 6.49
CA PRO A 291 14.28 16.03 5.44
C PRO A 291 13.81 16.47 4.04
N VAL A 292 14.65 17.23 3.34
CA VAL A 292 14.37 17.77 2.00
C VAL A 292 14.50 16.68 0.95
N LEU A 293 13.49 16.53 0.10
CA LEU A 293 13.42 15.51 -0.95
C LEU A 293 13.65 16.09 -2.35
N ARG A 294 13.02 17.23 -2.66
CA ARG A 294 13.17 17.91 -3.95
C ARG A 294 12.99 19.41 -3.80
N MET A 295 13.47 20.12 -4.81
CA MET A 295 13.30 21.56 -4.93
C MET A 295 12.99 21.91 -6.39
N CYS A 296 12.27 23.01 -6.64
CA CYS A 296 12.19 23.65 -7.95
C CYS A 296 12.16 25.19 -7.80
N PHE A 297 12.61 25.91 -8.82
CA PHE A 297 12.58 27.38 -8.81
C PHE A 297 11.16 27.92 -8.97
N THR A 298 10.92 29.13 -8.46
CA THR A 298 9.78 29.97 -8.85
C THR A 298 9.96 30.50 -10.28
N ALA A 299 8.88 31.01 -10.89
CA ALA A 299 8.90 31.56 -12.26
C ALA A 299 9.98 32.62 -12.49
N ASP A 300 10.21 33.47 -11.48
CA ASP A 300 11.16 34.57 -11.51
C ASP A 300 12.57 34.18 -11.02
N HIS A 301 12.77 32.92 -10.64
CA HIS A 301 13.99 32.40 -10.04
C HIS A 301 14.47 33.13 -8.77
N GLN A 302 13.59 33.91 -8.12
CA GLN A 302 13.91 34.60 -6.85
C GLN A 302 13.59 33.76 -5.62
N GLY A 303 12.90 32.64 -5.80
CA GLY A 303 12.54 31.72 -4.74
C GLY A 303 12.71 30.26 -5.13
N VAL A 304 12.55 29.40 -4.14
CA VAL A 304 12.63 27.95 -4.29
C VAL A 304 11.47 27.30 -3.56
N TRP A 305 10.70 26.50 -4.29
CA TRP A 305 9.74 25.56 -3.70
C TRP A 305 10.51 24.34 -3.19
N VAL A 306 10.19 23.92 -1.98
CA VAL A 306 10.87 22.84 -1.26
C VAL A 306 9.83 21.80 -0.85
N SER A 307 10.08 20.55 -1.23
CA SER A 307 9.31 19.39 -0.77
C SER A 307 10.13 18.56 0.20
N THR A 308 9.46 17.97 1.20
CA THR A 308 10.11 17.23 2.28
C THR A 308 9.43 15.87 2.50
N SER A 309 9.88 15.11 3.49
CA SER A 309 9.18 13.88 3.93
C SER A 309 7.83 14.14 4.60
N ASP A 310 7.51 15.41 4.89
CA ASP A 310 6.20 15.84 5.34
C ASP A 310 5.33 16.24 4.14
N SER A 311 4.02 16.30 4.37
CA SER A 311 3.02 16.60 3.33
C SER A 311 2.94 18.08 2.94
N ASN A 312 3.55 18.98 3.73
CA ASN A 312 3.62 20.41 3.44
C ASN A 312 4.65 20.71 2.33
N ILE A 313 4.33 21.68 1.47
CA ILE A 313 5.27 22.24 0.48
C ILE A 313 5.45 23.73 0.80
N ARG A 314 6.70 24.18 0.93
CA ARG A 314 7.03 25.56 1.32
C ARG A 314 7.80 26.26 0.21
N CYS A 315 7.56 27.55 0.03
CA CYS A 315 8.36 28.40 -0.86
C CYS A 315 9.24 29.33 -0.04
N TRP A 316 10.53 29.41 -0.36
CA TRP A 316 11.49 30.24 0.34
C TRP A 316 12.15 31.24 -0.61
N LYS A 317 12.42 32.44 -0.09
CA LYS A 317 13.13 33.48 -0.84
C LYS A 317 14.61 33.11 -0.95
N LEU A 318 15.17 33.20 -2.15
CA LEU A 318 16.60 33.00 -2.36
C LEU A 318 17.40 34.27 -2.01
N PRO A 319 18.64 34.11 -1.52
CA PRO A 319 19.49 35.25 -1.19
C PRO A 319 19.98 36.00 -2.46
N ASN A 320 19.66 37.29 -2.57
CA ASN A 320 20.27 38.18 -3.56
C ASN A 320 21.71 38.59 -3.17
N GLU A 321 22.47 39.21 -4.09
CA GLU A 321 23.86 39.66 -3.86
C GLU A 321 24.08 40.50 -2.59
N LYS A 322 23.09 41.29 -2.16
CA LYS A 322 23.18 42.06 -0.91
C LYS A 322 23.30 41.16 0.33
N HIS A 323 22.54 40.06 0.38
CA HIS A 323 22.65 39.09 1.48
C HIS A 323 24.01 38.39 1.49
N ILE A 324 24.60 38.22 0.30
CA ILE A 324 25.91 37.59 0.12
C ILE A 324 27.04 38.51 0.59
N LYS A 325 26.92 39.82 0.36
CA LYS A 325 27.97 40.81 0.64
C LYS A 325 27.85 41.51 2.00
N GLU A 326 26.64 41.64 2.54
CA GLU A 326 26.32 42.50 3.70
C GLU A 326 25.80 41.74 4.94
N GLU A 327 25.84 40.39 4.95
CA GLU A 327 25.31 39.54 6.03
C GLU A 327 23.85 39.85 6.44
N ALA A 328 23.04 40.35 5.49
CA ALA A 328 21.64 40.68 5.76
C ALA A 328 20.83 39.42 6.15
N LYS A 329 20.03 39.52 7.21
CA LYS A 329 19.21 38.40 7.72
C LYS A 329 18.17 37.97 6.69
N LEU A 330 18.14 36.68 6.39
CA LEU A 330 17.09 36.07 5.57
C LEU A 330 15.77 35.94 6.33
N PRO A 331 14.62 35.91 5.62
CA PRO A 331 13.32 35.65 6.23
C PRO A 331 13.31 34.29 6.93
N THR A 332 12.81 34.24 8.16
CA THR A 332 12.65 32.99 8.91
C THR A 332 11.36 32.25 8.59
N LYS A 333 10.44 32.89 7.86
CA LYS A 333 9.15 32.32 7.44
C LYS A 333 9.13 32.11 5.92
N PRO A 334 8.44 31.07 5.44
CA PRO A 334 8.28 30.84 4.02
C PRO A 334 7.45 31.96 3.37
N MET A 335 7.71 32.22 2.09
CA MET A 335 6.93 33.15 1.26
C MET A 335 5.53 32.63 0.94
N ALA A 336 5.40 31.30 0.82
CA ALA A 336 4.15 30.61 0.54
C ALA A 336 4.17 29.21 1.17
N LEU A 337 2.99 28.70 1.52
CA LEU A 337 2.78 27.38 2.13
C LEU A 337 1.57 26.70 1.48
N ILE A 338 1.82 25.53 0.88
CA ILE A 338 0.75 24.61 0.48
C ILE A 338 0.57 23.60 1.62
N PRO A 339 -0.58 23.60 2.31
CA PRO A 339 -0.80 22.73 3.46
C PRO A 339 -1.02 21.28 3.05
N GLY A 340 -0.32 20.38 3.73
CA GLY A 340 -0.51 18.94 3.68
C GLY A 340 -1.62 18.47 4.63
N GLY A 341 -2.06 17.23 4.44
CA GLY A 341 -2.95 16.50 5.33
C GLY A 341 -2.19 15.52 6.22
N ALA A 342 -2.87 14.99 7.24
CA ALA A 342 -2.29 14.08 8.21
C ALA A 342 -2.10 12.66 7.62
N ALA A 343 -0.89 12.11 7.77
CA ALA A 343 -0.57 10.77 7.29
C ALA A 343 -0.82 9.73 8.38
N ILE A 344 -1.50 8.62 8.08
CA ILE A 344 -1.63 7.51 9.03
C ILE A 344 -0.26 6.85 9.21
N ARG A 345 0.22 6.78 10.45
CA ARG A 345 1.55 6.22 10.80
C ARG A 345 1.49 4.93 11.58
N GLN A 346 0.41 4.72 12.33
CA GLN A 346 0.17 3.50 13.09
C GLN A 346 -1.23 2.98 12.80
N ALA A 347 -1.37 1.66 12.71
CA ALA A 347 -2.64 0.98 12.56
C ALA A 347 -2.59 -0.34 13.33
N VAL A 348 -3.64 -0.63 14.10
CA VAL A 348 -3.81 -1.89 14.83
C VAL A 348 -5.16 -2.48 14.45
N VAL A 349 -5.11 -3.70 13.90
CA VAL A 349 -6.31 -4.50 13.60
C VAL A 349 -6.81 -5.10 14.91
N LEU A 350 -8.06 -4.85 15.26
CA LEU A 350 -8.69 -5.40 16.46
C LEU A 350 -8.96 -6.90 16.31
N ASN A 351 -9.24 -7.55 17.44
CA ASN A 351 -9.41 -9.00 17.53
C ASN A 351 -10.59 -9.56 16.71
N ASP A 352 -11.58 -8.72 16.41
CA ASP A 352 -12.71 -9.06 15.54
C ASP A 352 -12.33 -9.15 14.06
N LYS A 353 -11.07 -8.79 13.71
CA LYS A 353 -10.56 -8.72 12.33
C LYS A 353 -11.51 -7.96 11.40
N ARG A 354 -12.12 -6.88 11.90
CA ARG A 354 -12.97 -6.01 11.12
C ARG A 354 -12.65 -4.54 11.36
N HIS A 355 -12.40 -4.18 12.60
CA HIS A 355 -12.11 -2.80 12.95
C HIS A 355 -10.61 -2.54 13.04
N ILE A 356 -10.20 -1.36 12.59
CA ILE A 356 -8.82 -0.87 12.70
C ILE A 356 -8.83 0.43 13.50
N ILE A 357 -7.96 0.52 14.50
CA ILE A 357 -7.64 1.79 15.17
C ILE A 357 -6.35 2.32 14.54
N THR A 358 -6.35 3.60 14.17
CA THR A 358 -5.20 4.26 13.56
C THR A 358 -4.74 5.46 14.37
N LYS A 359 -3.49 5.87 14.18
CA LYS A 359 -2.95 7.14 14.66
C LYS A 359 -2.21 7.85 13.53
N ASP A 360 -2.52 9.12 13.31
CA ASP A 360 -1.92 9.95 12.26
C ASP A 360 -0.74 10.81 12.76
N THR A 361 -0.15 11.61 11.86
CA THR A 361 0.96 12.54 12.16
C THR A 361 0.56 13.69 13.09
N ASP A 362 -0.72 14.00 13.17
CA ASP A 362 -1.26 15.06 14.02
C ASP A 362 -1.67 14.51 15.40
N ASN A 363 -1.36 13.23 15.66
CA ASN A 363 -1.70 12.44 16.83
C ASN A 363 -3.20 12.17 17.01
N ASN A 364 -4.02 12.37 15.99
CA ASN A 364 -5.43 12.00 16.05
C ASN A 364 -5.57 10.49 15.91
N VAL A 365 -6.52 9.94 16.66
CA VAL A 365 -6.87 8.53 16.64
C VAL A 365 -8.24 8.39 15.99
N ALA A 366 -8.38 7.44 15.08
CA ALA A 366 -9.64 7.16 14.40
C ALA A 366 -9.86 5.66 14.22
N VAL A 367 -11.14 5.26 14.19
CA VAL A 367 -11.59 3.89 14.04
C VAL A 367 -12.22 3.70 12.67
N TYR A 368 -11.85 2.61 12.00
CA TYR A 368 -12.29 2.26 10.66
C TYR A 368 -12.97 0.89 10.65
N ASP A 369 -13.99 0.73 9.82
CA ASP A 369 -14.63 -0.55 9.49
C ASP A 369 -14.09 -1.01 8.14
N VAL A 370 -13.27 -2.06 8.15
CA VAL A 370 -12.67 -2.64 6.94
C VAL A 370 -13.74 -3.26 6.05
N LEU A 371 -14.74 -3.91 6.64
CA LEU A 371 -15.77 -4.60 5.88
C LEU A 371 -16.60 -3.61 5.05
N LYS A 372 -16.86 -2.41 5.59
CA LYS A 372 -17.58 -1.33 4.91
C LYS A 372 -16.68 -0.30 4.22
N ALA A 373 -15.37 -0.50 4.24
CA ALA A 373 -14.37 0.40 3.66
C ALA A 373 -14.56 1.88 4.06
N GLN A 374 -14.85 2.17 5.33
CA GLN A 374 -15.15 3.54 5.77
C GLN A 374 -14.60 3.86 7.17
N LYS A 375 -14.37 5.15 7.45
CA LYS A 375 -14.12 5.66 8.80
C LYS A 375 -15.43 5.64 9.60
N VAL A 376 -15.39 5.11 10.82
CA VAL A 376 -16.56 5.00 11.69
C VAL A 376 -16.58 6.10 12.75
N GLU A 377 -15.42 6.36 13.34
CA GLU A 377 -15.31 7.25 14.51
C GLU A 377 -14.00 8.03 14.45
N ASP A 378 -14.07 9.32 14.77
CA ASP A 378 -12.90 10.17 14.96
C ASP A 378 -12.80 10.51 16.44
N LEU A 379 -11.75 10.03 17.10
CA LEU A 379 -11.55 10.16 18.54
C LEU A 379 -10.69 11.38 18.89
N GLY A 380 -10.10 12.05 17.89
CA GLY A 380 -9.15 13.14 18.12
C GLY A 380 -7.89 12.68 18.87
N GLN A 381 -7.28 13.58 19.62
CA GLN A 381 -6.01 13.32 20.32
C GLN A 381 -6.22 12.58 21.65
N VAL A 382 -6.47 11.27 21.56
CA VAL A 382 -6.57 10.35 22.72
C VAL A 382 -5.34 9.43 22.82
N ASP A 383 -5.18 8.76 23.96
CA ASP A 383 -4.13 7.76 24.14
C ASP A 383 -4.41 6.51 23.29
N PHE A 384 -3.58 6.31 22.26
CA PHE A 384 -3.73 5.23 21.30
C PHE A 384 -3.66 3.84 21.94
N GLN A 385 -2.78 3.61 22.93
CA GLN A 385 -2.62 2.30 23.55
C GLN A 385 -3.76 1.99 24.52
N GLN A 386 -4.23 3.00 25.24
CA GLN A 386 -5.38 2.87 26.12
C GLN A 386 -6.63 2.55 25.32
N GLU A 387 -6.83 3.18 24.16
CA GLU A 387 -8.01 2.93 23.35
C GLU A 387 -8.03 1.53 22.73
N ILE A 388 -6.87 1.00 22.33
CA ILE A 388 -6.73 -0.41 21.93
C ILE A 388 -7.16 -1.34 23.07
N LYS A 389 -6.74 -1.06 24.31
CA LYS A 389 -7.14 -1.86 25.49
C LYS A 389 -8.62 -1.73 25.79
N ASN A 390 -9.20 -0.53 25.71
CA ASN A 390 -10.62 -0.30 25.95
C ASN A 390 -11.52 -1.08 24.97
N ARG A 391 -11.05 -1.26 23.73
CA ARG A 391 -11.77 -2.00 22.67
C ARG A 391 -11.37 -3.46 22.55
N PHE A 392 -10.55 -3.97 23.47
CA PHE A 392 -10.16 -5.37 23.48
C PHE A 392 -11.37 -6.26 23.75
N LYS A 393 -11.58 -7.26 22.89
CA LYS A 393 -12.62 -8.29 23.03
C LYS A 393 -11.98 -9.66 23.05
N ILE A 394 -12.45 -10.56 23.92
CA ILE A 394 -12.01 -11.95 23.97
C ILE A 394 -12.72 -12.73 22.87
N VAL A 395 -12.32 -12.50 21.63
CA VAL A 395 -12.80 -13.17 20.42
C VAL A 395 -11.60 -13.41 19.52
N TYR A 396 -11.50 -14.57 18.90
CA TYR A 396 -10.47 -14.85 17.91
C TYR A 396 -11.10 -15.06 16.54
N VAL A 397 -10.79 -14.18 15.59
CA VAL A 397 -11.10 -14.36 14.17
C VAL A 397 -9.80 -14.55 13.39
N PRO A 398 -9.72 -15.54 12.47
CA PRO A 398 -8.57 -15.72 11.59
C PRO A 398 -8.26 -14.47 10.77
N ASN A 399 -6.98 -14.23 10.49
CA ASN A 399 -6.57 -13.09 9.67
C ASN A 399 -6.93 -13.31 8.20
N TRP A 400 -7.57 -12.32 7.57
CA TRP A 400 -8.06 -12.45 6.19
C TRP A 400 -7.65 -11.28 5.27
N PHE A 401 -6.95 -10.29 5.80
CA PHE A 401 -6.40 -9.17 5.05
C PHE A 401 -5.09 -8.68 5.68
N ASN A 402 -4.33 -7.89 4.93
CA ASN A 402 -3.16 -7.17 5.40
C ASN A 402 -3.34 -5.67 5.22
N VAL A 403 -2.73 -4.88 6.12
CA VAL A 403 -2.80 -3.42 6.10
C VAL A 403 -1.45 -2.86 5.67
N ASP A 404 -1.48 -1.89 4.74
CA ASP A 404 -0.33 -1.11 4.31
C ASP A 404 -0.61 0.39 4.49
N LEU A 405 0.40 1.11 4.95
CA LEU A 405 0.37 2.55 5.26
C LEU A 405 1.34 3.35 4.39
N LYS A 406 1.95 2.76 3.35
CA LYS A 406 2.97 3.43 2.53
C LYS A 406 2.49 4.77 1.96
N THR A 407 1.22 4.88 1.58
CA THR A 407 0.63 6.09 1.00
C THR A 407 0.21 7.12 2.05
N GLY A 408 0.30 6.78 3.34
CA GLY A 408 -0.27 7.58 4.43
C GLY A 408 -1.79 7.46 4.55
N MET A 409 -2.40 6.59 3.75
CA MET A 409 -3.81 6.20 3.80
C MET A 409 -3.90 4.69 4.10
N LEU A 410 -5.04 4.23 4.60
CA LEU A 410 -5.27 2.81 4.86
C LEU A 410 -5.46 2.07 3.54
N THR A 411 -4.48 1.24 3.17
CA THR A 411 -4.59 0.31 2.05
C THR A 411 -4.78 -1.09 2.58
N ILE A 412 -5.85 -1.77 2.15
CA ILE A 412 -6.20 -3.12 2.57
C ILE A 412 -5.89 -4.06 1.42
N HIS A 413 -5.09 -5.10 1.68
CA HIS A 413 -4.73 -6.15 0.73
C HIS A 413 -5.43 -7.46 1.06
N LEU A 414 -6.10 -8.03 0.06
CA LEU A 414 -6.82 -9.30 0.10
C LEU A 414 -6.12 -10.31 -0.82
N GLY A 415 -6.01 -11.57 -0.37
CA GLY A 415 -5.53 -12.66 -1.23
C GLY A 415 -4.03 -12.63 -1.54
N GLN A 416 -3.18 -12.12 -0.63
CA GLN A 416 -1.74 -12.37 -0.72
C GLN A 416 -1.44 -13.88 -0.68
N ASP A 417 -2.17 -14.58 0.18
CA ASP A 417 -2.51 -15.98 -0.02
C ASP A 417 -4.01 -16.11 -0.26
N GLU A 418 -4.41 -16.81 -1.32
CA GLU A 418 -5.81 -16.92 -1.75
C GLU A 418 -6.67 -17.58 -0.66
N VAL A 419 -6.06 -18.49 0.11
CA VAL A 419 -6.73 -19.23 1.21
C VAL A 419 -7.07 -18.32 2.39
N ASP A 420 -6.21 -17.35 2.70
CA ASP A 420 -6.36 -16.51 3.89
C ASP A 420 -7.57 -15.58 3.76
N CYS A 421 -7.88 -15.10 2.55
CA CYS A 421 -9.01 -14.20 2.30
C CYS A 421 -10.34 -14.79 2.79
N PHE A 422 -10.51 -16.11 2.69
CA PHE A 422 -11.75 -16.80 3.07
C PHE A 422 -11.66 -17.52 4.42
N SER A 423 -10.68 -17.19 5.26
CA SER A 423 -10.51 -17.85 6.57
C SER A 423 -11.49 -17.34 7.64
N ALA A 424 -11.98 -16.11 7.52
CA ALA A 424 -12.77 -15.43 8.55
C ALA A 424 -14.28 -15.72 8.44
N TRP A 425 -14.70 -16.84 9.01
CA TRP A 425 -16.12 -17.19 9.19
C TRP A 425 -16.65 -16.69 10.55
N VAL A 426 -17.78 -15.99 10.53
CA VAL A 426 -18.46 -15.44 11.72
C VAL A 426 -19.97 -15.62 11.60
N SER A 427 -20.72 -15.46 12.70
CA SER A 427 -22.19 -15.41 12.61
C SER A 427 -22.64 -14.09 11.97
N ALA A 428 -23.79 -14.09 11.31
CA ALA A 428 -24.41 -12.87 10.77
C ALA A 428 -24.66 -11.84 11.89
N ARG A 429 -25.05 -12.29 13.09
CA ARG A 429 -25.21 -11.46 14.29
C ARG A 429 -23.90 -10.77 14.67
N ASP A 430 -22.79 -11.50 14.78
CA ASP A 430 -21.48 -10.93 15.16
C ASP A 430 -20.92 -10.01 14.07
N ALA A 431 -21.26 -10.29 12.81
CA ALA A 431 -21.01 -9.41 11.67
C ALA A 431 -21.94 -8.19 11.64
N GLY A 432 -22.89 -8.03 12.57
CA GLY A 432 -23.82 -6.91 12.59
C GLY A 432 -24.76 -6.84 11.37
N ILE A 433 -25.02 -7.97 10.73
CA ILE A 433 -25.92 -8.10 9.58
C ILE A 433 -27.33 -8.39 10.11
N LYS A 434 -28.25 -7.43 9.92
CA LYS A 434 -29.64 -7.53 10.43
C LYS A 434 -30.58 -8.25 9.47
N ASP A 435 -30.32 -8.17 8.17
CA ASP A 435 -31.22 -8.66 7.12
C ASP A 435 -30.94 -10.10 6.68
N ALA A 436 -30.19 -10.85 7.51
CA ALA A 436 -29.91 -12.26 7.28
C ALA A 436 -31.14 -13.11 7.69
N PRO A 437 -31.47 -14.19 6.94
CA PRO A 437 -32.56 -15.11 7.26
C PRO A 437 -32.50 -15.65 8.70
N GLU A 438 -31.30 -16.00 9.16
CA GLU A 438 -31.05 -16.48 10.52
C GLU A 438 -29.86 -15.74 11.15
N PRO A 439 -29.97 -15.24 12.39
CA PRO A 439 -28.86 -14.54 13.06
C PRO A 439 -27.58 -15.38 13.25
N GLU A 440 -27.74 -16.70 13.36
CA GLU A 440 -26.62 -17.65 13.57
C GLU A 440 -26.02 -18.16 12.25
N GLN A 441 -26.59 -17.79 11.10
CA GLN A 441 -26.07 -18.13 9.79
C GLN A 441 -24.61 -17.70 9.68
N LYS A 442 -23.75 -18.57 9.11
CA LYS A 442 -22.33 -18.28 8.96
C LYS A 442 -22.08 -17.51 7.68
N VAL A 443 -21.39 -16.39 7.83
CA VAL A 443 -20.95 -15.51 6.74
C VAL A 443 -19.43 -15.41 6.74
N ASN A 444 -18.87 -15.07 5.58
CA ASN A 444 -17.43 -14.96 5.39
C ASN A 444 -17.04 -13.52 5.04
N TYR A 445 -16.17 -12.89 5.83
CA TYR A 445 -15.82 -11.48 5.63
C TYR A 445 -15.18 -11.20 4.27
N GLY A 446 -14.25 -12.05 3.83
CA GLY A 446 -13.58 -11.89 2.53
C GLY A 446 -14.57 -11.98 1.36
N LYS A 447 -15.47 -12.96 1.38
CA LYS A 447 -16.52 -13.11 0.37
C LYS A 447 -17.42 -11.87 0.31
N LEU A 448 -17.92 -11.42 1.47
CA LEU A 448 -18.81 -10.27 1.56
C LEU A 448 -18.15 -8.99 1.03
N LEU A 449 -16.89 -8.74 1.39
CA LEU A 449 -16.17 -7.57 0.92
C LEU A 449 -15.93 -7.63 -0.59
N LEU A 450 -15.53 -8.79 -1.13
CA LEU A 450 -15.33 -8.95 -2.58
C LEU A 450 -16.62 -8.75 -3.38
N GLN A 451 -17.74 -9.25 -2.87
CA GLN A 451 -19.07 -9.00 -3.47
C GLN A 451 -19.39 -7.50 -3.50
N ALA A 452 -19.15 -6.78 -2.41
CA ALA A 452 -19.40 -5.34 -2.34
C ALA A 452 -18.46 -4.52 -3.24
N LEU A 453 -17.17 -4.89 -3.32
CA LEU A 453 -16.20 -4.21 -4.20
C LEU A 453 -16.50 -4.41 -5.69
N LEU A 454 -17.13 -5.52 -6.05
CA LEU A 454 -17.40 -5.92 -7.44
C LEU A 454 -18.87 -5.80 -7.85
N GLU A 455 -19.71 -5.20 -6.99
CA GLU A 455 -21.15 -5.05 -7.19
C GLU A 455 -21.47 -4.45 -8.57
N HIS A 456 -20.78 -3.37 -8.95
CA HIS A 456 -21.06 -2.64 -10.18
C HIS A 456 -20.55 -3.34 -11.44
N TRP A 457 -19.54 -4.20 -11.33
CA TRP A 457 -19.03 -5.00 -12.45
C TRP A 457 -19.95 -6.19 -12.76
N ARG A 458 -20.51 -6.83 -11.72
CA ARG A 458 -21.41 -7.99 -11.86
C ARG A 458 -22.83 -7.59 -12.23
N GLY A 459 -23.26 -6.39 -11.86
CA GLY A 459 -24.66 -5.96 -11.96
C GLY A 459 -25.50 -6.52 -10.81
N VAL A 460 -26.81 -6.23 -10.84
CA VAL A 460 -27.75 -6.67 -9.80
C VAL A 460 -27.95 -8.19 -9.90
N ASP A 461 -27.37 -8.93 -8.96
CA ASP A 461 -27.51 -10.38 -8.88
C ASP A 461 -28.96 -10.72 -8.46
N THR A 462 -29.65 -11.54 -9.25
CA THR A 462 -31.04 -11.97 -8.97
C THR A 462 -31.10 -13.19 -8.05
N ASP A 463 -29.96 -13.79 -7.74
CA ASP A 463 -29.86 -14.94 -6.84
C ASP A 463 -29.99 -14.52 -5.36
N PRO A 464 -31.01 -15.02 -4.62
CA PRO A 464 -31.15 -14.77 -3.19
C PRO A 464 -29.94 -15.20 -2.35
N GLU A 465 -29.14 -16.19 -2.78
CA GLU A 465 -27.94 -16.64 -2.07
C GLU A 465 -26.76 -15.68 -2.19
N ASN A 466 -26.76 -14.79 -3.19
CA ASN A 466 -25.76 -13.75 -3.41
C ASN A 466 -26.23 -12.36 -2.94
N LYS A 467 -27.21 -12.31 -2.03
CA LYS A 467 -27.71 -11.08 -1.44
C LYS A 467 -26.58 -10.23 -0.87
N LEU A 468 -26.47 -9.01 -1.39
CA LEU A 468 -25.56 -8.01 -0.87
C LEU A 468 -26.09 -7.45 0.45
N TYR A 469 -25.29 -7.51 1.51
CA TYR A 469 -25.67 -7.01 2.85
C TYR A 469 -25.25 -5.56 3.11
N PHE A 470 -24.26 -5.07 2.38
CA PHE A 470 -23.77 -3.69 2.45
C PHE A 470 -23.05 -3.35 1.15
N SER A 471 -22.99 -2.06 0.83
CA SER A 471 -22.14 -1.53 -0.24
C SER A 471 -20.95 -0.79 0.36
N VAL A 472 -19.88 -0.71 -0.42
CA VAL A 472 -18.71 0.14 -0.12
C VAL A 472 -18.88 1.52 -0.77
N PRO A 473 -18.19 2.57 -0.31
CA PRO A 473 -18.24 3.87 -0.95
C PRO A 473 -17.86 3.80 -2.44
N LEU A 474 -18.62 4.43 -3.31
CA LEU A 474 -18.43 4.34 -4.77
C LEU A 474 -17.07 4.87 -5.22
N HIS A 475 -16.50 5.84 -4.50
CA HIS A 475 -15.19 6.41 -4.79
C HIS A 475 -14.01 5.52 -4.34
N THR A 476 -14.26 4.36 -3.74
CA THR A 476 -13.21 3.46 -3.24
C THR A 476 -12.33 3.00 -4.41
N PRO A 477 -11.00 3.25 -4.38
CA PRO A 477 -10.10 2.70 -5.38
C PRO A 477 -9.94 1.19 -5.21
N LEU A 478 -10.22 0.43 -6.26
CA LEU A 478 -10.03 -1.01 -6.37
C LEU A 478 -8.81 -1.30 -7.25
N ILE A 479 -7.88 -2.11 -6.75
CA ILE A 479 -6.57 -2.34 -7.36
C ILE A 479 -6.31 -3.85 -7.48
N PHE A 480 -5.98 -4.31 -8.67
CA PHE A 480 -5.49 -5.66 -8.95
C PHE A 480 -3.99 -5.60 -9.21
N SER A 481 -3.21 -6.37 -8.46
CA SER A 481 -1.75 -6.37 -8.59
C SER A 481 -1.15 -7.76 -8.39
N GLU A 482 -0.01 -8.02 -9.02
CA GLU A 482 0.81 -9.18 -8.70
C GLU A 482 1.34 -9.05 -7.27
N VAL A 483 1.34 -10.15 -6.51
CA VAL A 483 2.08 -10.23 -5.25
C VAL A 483 3.56 -9.99 -5.57
N GLY A 484 4.09 -8.84 -5.13
CA GLY A 484 5.40 -8.34 -5.55
C GLY A 484 5.38 -6.93 -6.19
N GLY A 485 4.20 -6.36 -6.45
CA GLY A 485 4.03 -4.91 -6.61
C GLY A 485 3.61 -4.41 -8.00
N ARG A 486 3.62 -5.27 -9.04
CA ARG A 486 3.20 -4.84 -10.38
C ARG A 486 1.68 -4.67 -10.43
N THR A 487 1.21 -3.46 -10.71
CA THR A 487 -0.22 -3.19 -10.88
C THR A 487 -0.71 -3.66 -12.25
N LEU A 488 -1.76 -4.47 -12.24
CA LEU A 488 -2.45 -4.96 -13.44
C LEU A 488 -3.55 -3.98 -13.87
N TYR A 489 -4.39 -3.57 -12.92
CA TYR A 489 -5.50 -2.66 -13.16
C TYR A 489 -5.89 -1.89 -11.89
N ARG A 490 -6.35 -0.66 -12.07
CA ARG A 490 -6.93 0.19 -11.02
C ARG A 490 -8.22 0.77 -11.57
N VAL A 491 -9.30 0.64 -10.82
CA VAL A 491 -10.62 1.20 -11.15
C VAL A 491 -11.24 1.78 -9.89
N ILE A 492 -12.15 2.72 -10.04
CA ILE A 492 -13.00 3.20 -8.93
C ILE A 492 -14.25 2.32 -8.90
N VAL A 493 -14.69 1.88 -7.71
CA VAL A 493 -15.82 0.92 -7.60
C VAL A 493 -17.06 1.38 -8.38
N GLY A 494 -17.41 2.66 -8.30
CA GLY A 494 -18.57 3.23 -9.01
C GLY A 494 -18.44 3.25 -10.54
N ASP A 495 -17.22 3.22 -11.07
CA ASP A 495 -16.94 3.24 -12.52
C ASP A 495 -16.86 1.84 -13.12
N ALA A 496 -16.89 0.78 -12.28
CA ALA A 496 -16.64 -0.60 -12.71
C ALA A 496 -17.68 -1.14 -13.71
N ALA A 497 -18.83 -0.47 -13.87
CA ALA A 497 -19.87 -0.82 -14.84
C ALA A 497 -19.62 -0.30 -16.27
N GLY A 498 -18.57 0.50 -16.50
CA GLY A 498 -18.24 1.01 -17.84
C GLY A 498 -17.80 -0.10 -18.80
N ASP A 499 -18.04 0.08 -20.11
CA ASP A 499 -17.73 -0.95 -21.12
C ASP A 499 -16.23 -1.30 -21.16
N THR A 500 -15.38 -0.27 -21.04
CA THR A 500 -13.91 -0.44 -21.06
C THR A 500 -13.44 -1.09 -19.77
N GLU A 501 -13.98 -0.65 -18.64
CA GLU A 501 -13.69 -1.14 -17.31
C GLU A 501 -14.09 -2.61 -17.18
N THR A 502 -15.28 -2.98 -17.65
CA THR A 502 -15.79 -4.35 -17.66
C THR A 502 -14.90 -5.26 -18.49
N SER A 503 -14.50 -4.83 -19.69
CA SER A 503 -13.58 -5.60 -20.54
C SER A 503 -12.25 -5.84 -19.83
N LEU A 504 -11.69 -4.82 -19.16
CA LEU A 504 -10.43 -4.94 -18.43
C LEU A 504 -10.57 -5.81 -17.16
N LEU A 505 -11.70 -5.73 -16.46
CA LEU A 505 -11.99 -6.56 -15.29
C LEU A 505 -12.10 -8.03 -15.67
N ASN A 506 -12.78 -8.35 -16.78
CA ASN A 506 -12.87 -9.72 -17.29
C ASN A 506 -11.50 -10.35 -17.58
N GLU A 507 -10.49 -9.54 -17.95
CA GLU A 507 -9.12 -10.00 -18.19
C GLU A 507 -8.25 -10.07 -16.92
N THR A 508 -8.57 -9.28 -15.89
CA THR A 508 -7.67 -9.00 -14.75
C THR A 508 -8.12 -9.59 -13.43
N VAL A 509 -9.43 -9.78 -13.22
CA VAL A 509 -9.97 -10.40 -12.00
C VAL A 509 -9.49 -11.86 -11.95
N PRO A 510 -8.81 -12.29 -10.86
CA PRO A 510 -8.28 -13.64 -10.78
C PRO A 510 -9.37 -14.68 -10.54
N SER A 511 -9.14 -15.91 -10.99
CA SER A 511 -10.12 -17.00 -10.91
C SER A 511 -10.55 -17.35 -9.48
N TRP A 512 -9.68 -17.15 -8.48
CA TRP A 512 -10.04 -17.39 -7.08
C TRP A 512 -11.11 -16.41 -6.60
N VAL A 513 -11.18 -15.20 -7.17
CA VAL A 513 -12.25 -14.24 -6.87
C VAL A 513 -13.53 -14.68 -7.57
N THR A 514 -13.49 -14.97 -8.88
CA THR A 514 -14.68 -15.35 -9.65
C THR A 514 -15.31 -16.63 -9.10
N SER A 515 -14.54 -17.69 -8.83
CA SER A 515 -15.07 -18.95 -8.27
C SER A 515 -15.74 -18.80 -6.90
N ASN A 516 -15.25 -17.91 -6.04
CA ASN A 516 -15.84 -17.71 -4.71
C ASN A 516 -17.00 -16.71 -4.70
N VAL A 517 -17.02 -15.79 -5.66
CA VAL A 517 -18.05 -14.76 -5.80
C VAL A 517 -19.23 -15.24 -6.66
N GLU A 518 -18.99 -16.07 -7.69
CA GLU A 518 -19.99 -16.53 -8.66
C GLU A 518 -20.42 -17.98 -8.46
N GLU A 519 -19.50 -18.91 -8.18
CA GLU A 519 -19.81 -20.36 -8.17
C GLU A 519 -20.30 -20.88 -6.81
N ASN A 520 -20.57 -19.98 -5.85
CA ASN A 520 -20.92 -20.30 -4.46
C ASN A 520 -20.05 -21.40 -3.84
N CYS A 521 -18.77 -21.49 -4.27
CA CYS A 521 -17.81 -22.40 -3.68
C CYS A 521 -17.55 -21.94 -2.24
N THR A 522 -18.34 -22.43 -1.28
CA THR A 522 -18.09 -22.20 0.12
C THR A 522 -16.75 -22.84 0.45
N GLY A 523 -15.72 -22.01 0.66
CA GLY A 523 -14.42 -22.47 1.13
C GLY A 523 -14.62 -23.45 2.29
N LYS A 524 -13.82 -24.53 2.32
CA LYS A 524 -13.95 -25.56 3.34
C LYS A 524 -13.83 -24.93 4.72
N PHE A 525 -14.82 -25.14 5.58
CA PHE A 525 -14.74 -24.69 6.97
C PHE A 525 -13.47 -25.22 7.62
N ILE A 526 -12.79 -24.34 8.37
CA ILE A 526 -11.60 -24.69 9.13
C ILE A 526 -12.06 -25.60 10.26
N LYS A 527 -11.40 -26.76 10.41
CA LYS A 527 -11.72 -27.74 11.45
C LYS A 527 -10.67 -27.75 12.54
N ILE A 528 -11.11 -27.87 13.79
CA ILE A 528 -10.26 -28.08 14.96
C ILE A 528 -10.48 -29.51 15.45
N GLN A 529 -9.38 -30.19 15.71
CA GLN A 529 -9.36 -31.46 16.45
C GLN A 529 -9.19 -31.14 17.93
N PHE A 530 -9.99 -31.81 18.78
CA PHE A 530 -9.94 -31.62 20.22
C PHE A 530 -10.27 -32.91 20.97
N TYR A 531 -9.79 -33.00 22.21
CA TYR A 531 -10.09 -34.06 23.15
C TYR A 531 -11.15 -33.62 24.14
N LEU A 532 -12.03 -34.53 24.50
CA LEU A 532 -13.06 -34.32 25.51
C LEU A 532 -12.91 -35.36 26.62
N GLN A 533 -12.81 -34.89 27.87
CA GLN A 533 -12.58 -35.71 29.05
C GLN A 533 -13.54 -35.32 30.19
N PRO A 534 -13.98 -36.27 31.03
CA PRO A 534 -14.67 -35.92 32.26
C PRO A 534 -13.71 -35.23 33.23
N HIS A 535 -14.18 -34.19 33.91
CA HIS A 535 -13.45 -33.60 35.03
C HIS A 535 -13.38 -34.60 36.20
N SER A 536 -12.33 -34.51 37.03
CA SER A 536 -12.11 -35.41 38.17
C SER A 536 -13.27 -35.44 39.18
N SER A 537 -14.11 -34.41 39.18
CA SER A 537 -15.30 -34.29 40.05
C SER A 537 -16.53 -35.04 39.53
N VAL A 538 -16.52 -35.59 38.31
CA VAL A 538 -17.66 -36.33 37.76
C VAL A 538 -17.71 -37.74 38.37
N PRO A 539 -18.81 -38.15 39.02
CA PRO A 539 -18.91 -39.47 39.62
C PRO A 539 -18.72 -40.61 38.61
N SER A 540 -17.90 -41.60 38.97
CA SER A 540 -17.54 -42.72 38.10
C SER A 540 -18.72 -43.58 37.64
N HIS A 541 -19.82 -43.60 38.39
CA HIS A 541 -21.04 -44.35 38.03
C HIS A 541 -21.82 -43.74 36.87
N LEU A 542 -21.61 -42.44 36.55
CA LEU A 542 -22.22 -41.76 35.41
C LEU A 542 -21.37 -41.88 34.13
N LEU A 543 -20.18 -42.48 34.24
CA LEU A 543 -19.23 -42.60 33.14
C LEU A 543 -19.23 -44.04 32.61
N LYS A 544 -19.39 -44.20 31.30
CA LYS A 544 -19.26 -45.52 30.64
C LYS A 544 -17.83 -46.05 30.83
N GLN A 545 -17.66 -47.28 31.32
CA GLN A 545 -16.37 -47.89 31.70
C GLN A 545 -15.28 -47.82 30.61
N ASP A 546 -15.65 -47.90 29.32
CA ASP A 546 -14.70 -47.81 28.20
C ASP A 546 -14.07 -46.42 28.02
N ARG A 547 -14.75 -45.36 28.47
CA ARG A 547 -14.32 -43.96 28.28
C ARG A 547 -13.42 -43.43 29.40
N LEU A 548 -13.33 -44.13 30.53
CA LEU A 548 -12.32 -43.85 31.55
C LEU A 548 -10.89 -44.19 31.09
N LYS A 549 -10.74 -45.03 30.05
CA LYS A 549 -9.42 -45.50 29.58
C LYS A 549 -8.86 -44.71 28.40
N LYS A 550 -9.69 -43.98 27.64
CA LYS A 550 -9.23 -43.22 26.45
C LYS A 550 -10.10 -41.97 26.23
N PRO A 551 -9.48 -40.79 26.02
CA PRO A 551 -10.23 -39.57 25.72
C PRO A 551 -10.97 -39.65 24.39
N ASP A 552 -12.15 -39.04 24.35
CA ASP A 552 -12.91 -38.89 23.12
C ASP A 552 -12.23 -37.86 22.22
N ARG A 553 -11.76 -38.30 21.05
CA ARG A 553 -11.19 -37.43 20.03
C ARG A 553 -12.28 -36.99 19.06
N LEU A 554 -12.55 -35.70 19.04
CA LEU A 554 -13.60 -35.08 18.21
C LEU A 554 -12.99 -34.11 17.20
N VAL A 555 -13.72 -33.89 16.11
CA VAL A 555 -13.37 -32.91 15.07
C VAL A 555 -14.61 -32.09 14.77
N ALA A 556 -14.49 -30.77 14.90
CA ALA A 556 -15.57 -29.83 14.65
C ALA A 556 -15.06 -28.64 13.84
N ASN A 557 -15.98 -27.83 13.31
CA ASN A 557 -15.61 -26.52 12.77
C ASN A 557 -15.05 -25.64 13.90
N ASP A 558 -14.09 -24.78 13.57
CA ASP A 558 -13.37 -23.93 14.52
C ASP A 558 -14.27 -22.92 15.23
N PHE A 559 -15.34 -22.46 14.56
CA PHE A 559 -16.35 -21.54 15.08
C PHE A 559 -17.49 -22.21 15.87
N ILE A 560 -17.41 -23.52 16.17
CA ILE A 560 -18.40 -24.16 17.04
C ILE A 560 -18.34 -23.53 18.44
N GLN A 561 -19.50 -23.15 18.98
CA GLN A 561 -19.65 -22.64 20.34
C GLN A 561 -19.55 -23.74 21.38
N CYS A 562 -19.03 -23.39 22.56
CA CYS A 562 -18.95 -24.28 23.72
C CYS A 562 -20.33 -24.85 24.08
N ARG A 563 -21.41 -24.06 23.97
CA ARG A 563 -22.79 -24.53 24.17
C ARG A 563 -23.15 -25.77 23.33
N LYS A 564 -22.74 -25.82 22.06
CA LYS A 564 -23.02 -26.98 21.18
C LYS A 564 -22.21 -28.22 21.57
N VAL A 565 -21.03 -28.02 22.17
CA VAL A 565 -20.24 -29.12 22.75
C VAL A 565 -20.92 -29.64 24.02
N ALA A 566 -21.49 -28.76 24.84
CA ALA A 566 -22.30 -29.14 26.00
C ALA A 566 -23.56 -29.93 25.59
N GLU A 567 -24.30 -29.48 24.57
CA GLU A 567 -25.43 -30.20 23.99
C GLU A 567 -25.01 -31.59 23.47
N HIS A 568 -23.85 -31.70 22.80
CA HIS A 568 -23.30 -32.99 22.38
C HIS A 568 -23.01 -33.94 23.54
N ILE A 569 -22.49 -33.42 24.66
CA ILE A 569 -22.26 -34.22 25.88
C ILE A 569 -23.59 -34.74 26.42
N LEU A 570 -24.62 -33.88 26.49
CA LEU A 570 -25.94 -34.27 26.95
C LEU A 570 -26.53 -35.39 26.08
N ASP A 571 -26.56 -35.20 24.77
CA ASP A 571 -27.28 -36.08 23.85
C ASP A 571 -26.58 -37.42 23.60
N LYS A 572 -25.25 -37.42 23.55
CA LYS A 572 -24.46 -38.59 23.10
C LYS A 572 -23.66 -39.25 24.20
N LEU A 573 -23.31 -38.53 25.27
CA LEU A 573 -22.49 -39.06 26.35
C LEU A 573 -23.32 -39.44 27.58
N LEU A 574 -24.34 -38.65 27.90
CA LEU A 574 -25.18 -38.83 29.10
C LEU A 574 -26.60 -39.33 28.79
N GLY A 575 -27.10 -39.12 27.57
CA GLY A 575 -28.37 -39.67 27.11
C GLY A 575 -28.34 -41.21 26.93
N GLU A 576 -29.42 -41.88 27.32
CA GLU A 576 -29.64 -43.30 27.02
C GLU A 576 -29.93 -43.49 25.52
N GLY A 577 -28.86 -43.54 24.70
CA GLY A 577 -28.97 -43.86 23.28
C GLY A 577 -29.23 -45.36 23.07
N ASN A 578 -30.47 -45.72 22.75
CA ASN A 578 -30.86 -47.04 22.26
C ASN A 578 -30.11 -47.34 20.94
N ALA A 579 -29.26 -48.37 20.94
CA ALA A 579 -28.58 -48.84 19.74
C ALA A 579 -29.54 -49.72 18.93
N GLY A 580 -30.22 -49.14 17.93
CA GLY A 580 -31.09 -49.84 16.99
C GLY A 580 -30.62 -49.70 15.54
N SER A 581 -30.41 -50.83 14.87
CA SER A 581 -29.96 -51.00 13.47
C SER A 581 -30.79 -50.23 12.43
N PRO A 582 -30.23 -49.95 11.23
CA PRO A 582 -30.91 -49.18 10.19
C PRO A 582 -31.91 -50.03 9.41
N GLY A 583 -33.21 -49.74 9.56
CA GLY A 583 -34.25 -50.29 8.70
C GLY A 583 -35.61 -50.37 9.38
N GLY A 584 -36.47 -49.37 9.19
CA GLY A 584 -37.86 -49.40 9.64
C GLY A 584 -38.52 -48.03 9.54
N VAL A 585 -39.66 -47.99 8.86
CA VAL A 585 -40.47 -46.81 8.51
C VAL A 585 -41.03 -46.13 9.76
N ALA A 586 -41.14 -44.80 9.68
CA ALA A 586 -41.68 -43.92 10.71
C ALA A 586 -43.12 -44.27 11.10
N ASP A 587 -43.42 -44.29 12.41
CA ASP A 587 -44.55 -43.50 12.92
C ASP A 587 -44.53 -43.29 14.45
N THR A 588 -45.02 -42.10 14.83
CA THR A 588 -45.64 -41.66 16.09
C THR A 588 -44.88 -41.69 17.44
N ASP A 589 -44.83 -40.50 18.04
CA ASP A 589 -44.93 -40.18 19.46
C ASP A 589 -44.21 -41.08 20.48
N SER A 590 -43.06 -40.60 20.95
CA SER A 590 -42.58 -40.93 22.29
C SER A 590 -41.96 -39.70 22.97
N ASN A 591 -42.83 -38.87 23.54
CA ASN A 591 -42.49 -38.07 24.71
C ASN A 591 -42.20 -39.04 25.89
N ALA A 592 -40.96 -39.50 26.00
CA ALA A 592 -40.42 -40.07 27.22
C ALA A 592 -39.49 -39.02 27.86
N PRO A 593 -39.57 -38.78 29.18
CA PRO A 593 -38.78 -37.74 29.81
C PRO A 593 -37.32 -38.17 29.81
N THR A 594 -36.50 -37.54 28.98
CA THR A 594 -35.07 -37.42 29.28
C THR A 594 -34.96 -36.87 30.69
N ASN A 595 -34.15 -37.48 31.56
CA ASN A 595 -33.78 -36.87 32.85
C ASN A 595 -33.57 -35.38 32.59
N GLY A 596 -34.30 -34.51 33.30
CA GLY A 596 -34.48 -33.07 33.00
C GLY A 596 -33.22 -32.20 33.11
N MET A 597 -32.06 -32.75 32.74
CA MET A 597 -30.80 -32.07 32.56
C MET A 597 -30.85 -31.26 31.27
N THR A 598 -30.59 -29.97 31.40
CA THR A 598 -30.43 -29.05 30.28
C THR A 598 -28.94 -28.84 29.99
N ALA A 599 -28.59 -28.40 28.78
CA ALA A 599 -27.20 -28.09 28.43
C ALA A 599 -26.55 -27.06 29.37
N ASP A 600 -27.35 -26.21 30.03
CA ASP A 600 -26.90 -25.24 31.03
C ASP A 600 -26.35 -25.89 32.32
N GLN A 601 -26.60 -27.19 32.54
CA GLN A 601 -26.06 -27.95 33.67
C GLN A 601 -24.68 -28.56 33.40
N ILE A 602 -24.16 -28.41 32.19
CA ILE A 602 -22.84 -28.91 31.80
C ILE A 602 -21.85 -27.75 31.76
N GLU A 603 -20.91 -27.74 32.69
CA GLU A 603 -19.78 -26.80 32.68
C GLU A 603 -18.64 -27.37 31.84
N LEU A 604 -18.24 -26.62 30.82
CA LEU A 604 -17.02 -26.90 30.07
C LEU A 604 -15.85 -26.14 30.67
N MET A 605 -14.69 -26.78 30.72
CA MET A 605 -13.46 -26.25 31.30
C MET A 605 -12.26 -26.49 30.37
N CYS A 606 -11.31 -25.56 30.39
CA CYS A 606 -10.01 -25.72 29.74
C CYS A 606 -8.94 -25.05 30.62
N ASN A 607 -7.82 -25.73 30.90
CA ASN A 607 -6.76 -25.25 31.81
C ASN A 607 -7.31 -24.71 33.15
N ASP A 608 -8.19 -25.49 33.78
CA ASP A 608 -8.88 -25.16 35.06
C ASP A 608 -9.75 -23.89 35.03
N GLN A 609 -10.05 -23.33 33.87
CA GLN A 609 -10.96 -22.19 33.70
C GLN A 609 -12.30 -22.65 33.13
N VAL A 610 -13.41 -22.19 33.74
CA VAL A 610 -14.76 -22.39 33.21
C VAL A 610 -14.95 -21.56 31.95
N LEU A 611 -15.46 -22.19 30.90
CA LEU A 611 -15.66 -21.58 29.59
C LEU A 611 -17.03 -20.92 29.49
N ASP A 612 -17.08 -19.72 28.91
CA ASP A 612 -18.33 -19.08 28.53
C ASP A 612 -19.01 -19.92 27.42
N PRO A 613 -20.29 -20.34 27.59
CA PRO A 613 -21.03 -21.10 26.57
C PRO A 613 -21.08 -20.43 25.19
N CYS A 614 -21.01 -19.09 25.14
CA CYS A 614 -21.02 -18.32 23.90
C CYS A 614 -19.65 -18.29 23.19
N MET A 615 -18.57 -18.70 23.86
CA MET A 615 -17.22 -18.71 23.27
C MET A 615 -17.07 -19.84 22.25
N ASP A 616 -16.39 -19.58 21.13
CA ASP A 616 -16.09 -20.59 20.12
C ASP A 616 -14.76 -21.32 20.38
N LEU A 617 -14.61 -22.53 19.83
CA LEU A 617 -13.45 -23.39 20.06
C LEU A 617 -12.13 -22.75 19.65
N ARG A 618 -12.11 -21.94 18.59
CA ARG A 618 -10.92 -21.19 18.17
C ARG A 618 -10.53 -20.11 19.18
N THR A 619 -11.48 -19.41 19.79
CA THR A 619 -11.23 -18.44 20.85
C THR A 619 -10.70 -19.12 22.11
N VAL A 620 -11.29 -20.25 22.50
CA VAL A 620 -10.78 -21.08 23.61
C VAL A 620 -9.34 -21.54 23.33
N LYS A 621 -9.09 -22.05 22.12
CA LYS A 621 -7.75 -22.52 21.72
C LYS A 621 -6.72 -21.39 21.75
N TYR A 622 -7.10 -20.20 21.30
CA TYR A 622 -6.18 -19.06 21.22
C TYR A 622 -5.92 -18.39 22.57
N PHE A 623 -6.96 -18.11 23.37
CA PHE A 623 -6.83 -17.32 24.60
C PHE A 623 -6.67 -18.13 25.87
N ILE A 624 -7.13 -19.39 25.92
CA ILE A 624 -7.16 -20.19 27.16
C ILE A 624 -6.17 -21.36 27.06
N TRP A 625 -6.27 -22.14 25.99
CA TRP A 625 -5.39 -23.31 25.80
C TRP A 625 -3.93 -22.93 25.63
N LYS A 626 -3.63 -22.01 24.70
CA LYS A 626 -2.27 -21.46 24.43
C LYS A 626 -1.16 -22.48 24.17
N MET A 627 -1.49 -23.76 23.92
CA MET A 627 -0.52 -24.81 23.61
C MET A 627 -0.61 -25.23 22.14
N SER A 628 0.50 -25.74 21.60
CA SER A 628 0.57 -26.22 20.21
C SER A 628 -0.13 -27.58 19.99
N SER A 629 -0.36 -28.33 21.07
CA SER A 629 -1.11 -29.58 21.07
C SER A 629 -2.59 -29.37 20.74
N ASP A 630 -3.28 -30.46 20.40
CA ASP A 630 -4.74 -30.45 20.21
C ASP A 630 -5.44 -29.95 21.48
N LEU A 631 -6.50 -29.16 21.29
CA LEU A 631 -7.28 -28.57 22.38
C LEU A 631 -7.85 -29.70 23.26
N THR A 632 -7.73 -29.57 24.59
CA THR A 632 -8.36 -30.51 25.52
C THR A 632 -9.38 -29.78 26.37
N LEU A 633 -10.62 -30.30 26.36
CA LEU A 633 -11.75 -29.80 27.12
C LEU A 633 -12.15 -30.81 28.18
N TYR A 634 -12.46 -30.29 29.37
CA TYR A 634 -13.01 -31.05 30.48
C TYR A 634 -14.48 -30.68 30.67
N TYR A 635 -15.33 -31.63 31.02
CA TYR A 635 -16.73 -31.33 31.36
C TYR A 635 -17.06 -31.74 32.79
N LYS A 636 -17.90 -30.94 33.44
CA LYS A 636 -18.41 -31.14 34.80
C LYS A 636 -19.94 -31.03 34.79
N LEU A 637 -20.58 -31.79 35.67
CA LEU A 637 -22.03 -31.75 35.86
C LEU A 637 -22.37 -30.92 37.09
N ASN A 638 -23.13 -29.85 36.90
CA ASN A 638 -23.70 -29.05 37.97
C ASN A 638 -25.05 -29.65 38.37
N ASN A 639 -25.28 -29.82 39.68
CA ASN A 639 -26.48 -30.41 40.27
C ASN A 639 -26.75 -31.88 39.89
N VAL A 640 -25.77 -32.76 40.13
CA VAL A 640 -26.08 -34.18 40.31
C VAL A 640 -26.62 -34.34 41.74
N LYS A 641 -27.94 -34.28 41.91
CA LYS A 641 -28.59 -34.73 43.14
C LYS A 641 -28.82 -36.24 43.09
#